data_AF-A0A662PYR7-F1
#
_entry.id   AF-A0A662PYR7-F1
#
_cell.length_a   1.000
_cell.length_b   1.000
_cell.length_c   1.000
_cell.angle_alpha   90.00
_cell.angle_beta   90.00
_cell.angle_gamma   90.00
#
_symmetry.space_group_name_H-M   'P 1'
#
loop_
_entity.id
_entity.type
_entity.pdbx_description
1 polymer ?
#
loop_
_entity_poly.entity_id
_entity_poly.type
_entity_poly.pdbx_seq_one_letter_code
_entity_poly.pdbx_strand_id
1 'polypeptide(L)'
;YNVRFIFALSNSTSTADAVKNLNLWIYYPNVTEWHDQLMWHAVPPEPQDYEACEDSVFPCEKRVTLISGMDSDGVVEFELIPGPRFMNTTWKYVFSANHSAIDWLDDLVATKLVLNNETFGDDGLRAAGKLSIDVPIMLAAAKEVTFAVLTWRDEAGRLVPYPIQGYTVKYAIRNLDAGIVAAEGSGVTDAKGEVTVPSGTEPTKVFWVGMTIRYRVEPPAYTSDYAADFWKKWLEGKAVELVDKSGEYTAPPVAPKMTHAYFPDESPTAYAITEIDTKFVPTEDGKYRCEGLCVLDARSKPFLVMVNYTAVTVQVKDFNGRPIEGALVLLVDKATGKIAAWHYTAGTEWTAKPVDYVALKDTHRLVLMDEDRSFGGEGVTGVMNVSIGPVKYDTNNDDEVDVDLSHRGYVGGELITYIVRAFYLPAQEKADEEVMKPVWPYLWDKAQEVYNSERDGVEWKLLLPRALPNGDLYIPTDVAPTGSLVKEHADVRAAIFDAKLRFGYEGKTLTADIAKDLKITIKAKEIDFEAEFSGKDTVSLLKLPRGTYTVEAVWKGETVARKTFDLSTVNVGTVTMDVDLSLTDVVFEVVDLAERPLAITAEKVTVENGPYAAISVKDNKVTVVAMVKHLTYTVSVSYSGYDKETAATYVGIPEGLKTLKLPVGDVVITVVDLDGKPIGGALVKLAGAEKKTDSQGTAIFQMVPLEDAAGMPITYDVTVSREVTVPASITTSRSTTSFTILYGLGTINVVVKGAAGQVLSGATVELYREGALYKTGVTDEKGVVVFADLPAGTYTVKVAWKNYQDEKSATLTEDDIKARRPVTVEFSLPPFTEIAGVPLDFGTFVALIVGIILLVIVLAIIISEYVRWRGRRLGIYPPPPPKK
;
A
#
# COMPACT_ATOMS: atom_id res chain seq x y z
N TYR A 1 38.63 -1.99 -80.55
CA TYR A 1 38.62 -2.41 -79.14
C TYR A 1 37.76 -3.65 -79.02
N ASN A 2 38.12 -4.57 -78.14
CA ASN A 2 37.28 -5.68 -77.71
C ASN A 2 36.31 -5.12 -76.66
N VAL A 3 35.09 -4.80 -77.07
CA VAL A 3 34.12 -4.10 -76.23
C VAL A 3 33.10 -5.10 -75.72
N ARG A 4 32.77 -5.01 -74.44
CA ARG A 4 31.65 -5.70 -73.82
C ARG A 4 30.61 -4.68 -73.40
N PHE A 5 29.45 -4.68 -74.06
CA PHE A 5 28.31 -3.87 -73.63
C PHE A 5 27.45 -4.68 -72.65
N ILE A 6 27.09 -4.06 -71.53
CA ILE A 6 26.35 -4.69 -70.44
C ILE A 6 25.07 -3.88 -70.21
N PHE A 7 23.92 -4.39 -70.61
CA PHE A 7 22.61 -3.74 -70.40
C PHE A 7 22.16 -4.01 -68.97
N ALA A 8 22.56 -3.13 -68.06
CA ALA A 8 22.45 -3.35 -66.63
C ALA A 8 21.46 -2.41 -65.97
N LEU A 9 20.98 -2.87 -64.80
CA LEU A 9 20.32 -2.00 -63.84
C LEU A 9 21.33 -1.01 -63.27
N SER A 10 21.10 0.29 -63.48
CA SER A 10 22.08 1.35 -63.20
C SER A 10 23.36 1.22 -64.06
N ASN A 11 24.43 1.93 -63.73
CA ASN A 11 25.69 1.93 -64.49
C ASN A 11 26.69 0.84 -64.03
N SER A 12 26.18 -0.36 -63.69
CA SER A 12 27.00 -1.45 -63.18
C SER A 12 27.78 -2.16 -64.28
N THR A 13 29.09 -2.35 -64.09
CA THR A 13 29.93 -3.18 -64.97
C THR A 13 29.91 -4.66 -64.57
N SER A 14 29.07 -5.04 -63.59
CA SER A 14 28.86 -6.43 -63.20
C SER A 14 27.87 -7.08 -64.15
N THR A 15 28.25 -8.20 -64.76
CA THR A 15 27.34 -8.99 -65.60
C THR A 15 26.18 -9.61 -64.82
N ALA A 16 26.28 -9.69 -63.48
CA ALA A 16 25.18 -10.13 -62.63
C ALA A 16 24.03 -9.12 -62.55
N ASP A 17 24.29 -7.84 -62.85
CA ASP A 17 23.27 -6.78 -62.87
C ASP A 17 22.65 -6.61 -64.28
N ALA A 18 23.07 -7.43 -65.26
CA ALA A 18 22.56 -7.38 -66.62
C ALA A 18 21.13 -7.95 -66.72
N VAL A 19 20.28 -7.27 -67.48
CA VAL A 19 18.90 -7.74 -67.73
C VAL A 19 18.89 -8.69 -68.92
N LYS A 20 18.35 -9.87 -68.67
CA LYS A 20 18.34 -11.00 -69.60
C LYS A 20 17.24 -10.91 -70.62
N ASN A 21 17.37 -11.71 -71.67
CA ASN A 21 16.33 -11.95 -72.67
C ASN A 21 15.83 -10.68 -73.39
N LEU A 22 16.70 -9.68 -73.60
CA LEU A 22 16.33 -8.44 -74.27
C LEU A 22 16.52 -8.55 -75.78
N ASN A 23 15.66 -7.86 -76.55
CA ASN A 23 15.99 -7.57 -77.94
C ASN A 23 16.87 -6.34 -77.96
N LEU A 24 18.11 -6.51 -78.39
CA LEU A 24 19.11 -5.45 -78.39
C LEU A 24 19.33 -4.94 -79.81
N TRP A 25 19.43 -3.62 -79.93
CA TRP A 25 19.89 -2.97 -81.14
C TRP A 25 21.08 -2.08 -80.81
N ILE A 26 22.22 -2.41 -81.40
CA ILE A 26 23.41 -1.58 -81.34
C ILE A 26 23.89 -1.33 -82.76
N TYR A 27 23.98 -0.06 -83.13
CA TYR A 27 24.59 0.34 -84.38
C TYR A 27 25.38 1.64 -84.22
N TYR A 28 26.25 1.91 -85.18
CA TYR A 28 26.92 3.20 -85.32
C TYR A 28 26.96 3.62 -86.79
N PRO A 29 27.13 4.92 -87.11
CA PRO A 29 27.21 5.37 -88.49
C PRO A 29 28.40 4.74 -89.23
N ASN A 30 28.18 4.29 -90.47
CA ASN A 30 29.25 3.84 -91.35
C ASN A 30 30.11 5.05 -91.76
N VAL A 31 31.33 5.09 -91.23
CA VAL A 31 32.21 6.27 -91.33
C VAL A 31 32.55 6.61 -92.77
N THR A 32 32.86 5.58 -93.55
CA THR A 32 33.29 5.72 -94.93
C THR A 32 32.17 6.30 -95.78
N GLU A 33 30.98 5.70 -95.72
CA GLU A 33 29.80 6.15 -96.48
C GLU A 33 29.34 7.55 -96.07
N TRP A 34 29.32 7.82 -94.76
CA TRP A 34 28.85 9.11 -94.24
C TRP A 34 29.88 10.23 -94.51
N HIS A 35 31.18 9.93 -94.54
CA HIS A 35 32.23 10.83 -95.01
C HIS A 35 32.16 11.09 -96.52
N ASP A 36 32.03 10.03 -97.33
CA ASP A 36 32.02 10.10 -98.80
C ASP A 36 30.81 10.86 -99.34
N GLN A 37 29.70 10.84 -98.61
CA GLN A 37 28.50 11.62 -98.89
C GLN A 37 28.51 13.03 -98.24
N LEU A 38 29.66 13.50 -97.73
CA LEU A 38 29.86 14.81 -97.12
C LEU A 38 28.92 15.12 -95.95
N MET A 39 28.43 14.12 -95.21
CA MET A 39 27.52 14.35 -94.09
C MET A 39 28.23 14.48 -92.73
N TRP A 40 29.56 14.40 -92.69
CA TRP A 40 30.38 14.49 -91.46
C TRP A 40 30.30 15.82 -90.71
N HIS A 41 29.77 16.87 -91.34
CA HIS A 41 29.52 18.20 -90.76
C HIS A 41 28.03 18.50 -90.56
N ALA A 42 27.14 17.57 -90.93
CA ALA A 42 25.72 17.65 -90.62
C ALA A 42 25.50 17.04 -89.22
N VAL A 43 24.99 17.85 -88.29
CA VAL A 43 24.62 17.35 -86.96
C VAL A 43 23.41 16.43 -87.15
N PRO A 44 23.46 15.14 -86.72
CA PRO A 44 22.27 14.32 -86.74
C PRO A 44 21.18 14.97 -85.87
N PRO A 45 19.93 15.08 -86.38
CA PRO A 45 18.85 15.75 -85.68
C PRO A 45 18.38 14.88 -84.52
N GLU A 46 18.80 15.23 -83.31
CA GLU A 46 18.38 14.64 -82.04
C GLU A 46 18.68 13.12 -81.88
N PRO A 47 18.80 12.61 -80.64
CA PRO A 47 18.80 11.16 -80.40
C PRO A 47 17.48 10.57 -80.93
N GLN A 48 17.55 9.53 -81.76
CA GLN A 48 16.35 8.89 -82.31
C GLN A 48 15.95 7.66 -81.48
N ASP A 49 14.65 7.49 -81.31
CA ASP A 49 14.03 6.24 -80.83
C ASP A 49 14.13 5.13 -81.89
N TYR A 50 13.73 3.90 -81.53
CA TYR A 50 13.70 2.74 -82.43
C TYR A 50 12.89 3.01 -83.71
N GLU A 51 13.53 2.94 -84.87
CA GLU A 51 12.88 2.92 -86.19
C GLU A 51 13.60 1.93 -87.09
N ALA A 52 12.85 1.14 -87.87
CA ALA A 52 13.40 0.19 -88.85
C ALA A 52 14.44 0.89 -89.73
N CYS A 53 15.42 0.14 -90.26
CA CYS A 53 16.56 0.80 -90.89
C CYS A 53 16.21 1.60 -92.16
N GLU A 54 15.03 1.34 -92.71
CA GLU A 54 14.41 2.01 -93.86
C GLU A 54 13.70 3.31 -93.44
N ASP A 55 13.23 3.39 -92.19
CA ASP A 55 12.43 4.49 -91.66
C ASP A 55 13.26 5.50 -90.85
N SER A 56 14.44 5.10 -90.33
CA SER A 56 15.28 6.02 -89.55
C SER A 56 16.21 6.92 -90.38
N VAL A 57 16.56 8.08 -89.81
CA VAL A 57 17.40 9.13 -90.41
C VAL A 57 18.77 8.63 -90.86
N PHE A 58 19.23 7.49 -90.34
CA PHE A 58 20.40 6.79 -90.87
C PHE A 58 19.99 5.61 -91.75
N PRO A 59 19.57 5.70 -93.02
CA PRO A 59 19.22 4.53 -93.84
C PRO A 59 20.18 3.33 -93.71
N CYS A 60 19.72 2.08 -93.92
CA CYS A 60 20.51 0.86 -93.68
C CYS A 60 21.96 0.91 -94.25
N GLU A 61 22.15 1.54 -95.42
CA GLU A 61 23.44 1.76 -96.09
C GLU A 61 24.44 2.65 -95.32
N LYS A 62 23.94 3.49 -94.40
CA LYS A 62 24.70 4.43 -93.56
C LYS A 62 24.96 3.91 -92.16
N ARG A 63 24.56 2.68 -91.83
CA ARG A 63 24.76 2.07 -90.50
C ARG A 63 25.74 0.90 -90.57
N VAL A 64 26.51 0.72 -89.51
CA VAL A 64 27.11 -0.57 -89.16
C VAL A 64 26.36 -1.10 -87.95
N THR A 65 25.52 -2.12 -88.18
CA THR A 65 24.76 -2.82 -87.14
C THR A 65 25.66 -3.88 -86.51
N LEU A 66 25.81 -3.81 -85.18
CA LEU A 66 26.54 -4.81 -84.39
C LEU A 66 25.63 -5.93 -83.91
N ILE A 67 24.44 -5.59 -83.43
CA ILE A 67 23.38 -6.53 -83.06
C ILE A 67 22.03 -5.91 -83.40
N SER A 68 21.10 -6.74 -83.86
CA SER A 68 19.69 -6.38 -84.11
C SER A 68 18.88 -7.65 -83.91
N GLY A 69 18.70 -8.05 -82.66
CA GLY A 69 18.06 -9.32 -82.31
C GLY A 69 18.11 -9.61 -80.81
N MET A 70 17.60 -10.77 -80.44
CA MET A 70 17.52 -11.21 -79.05
C MET A 70 18.89 -11.60 -78.49
N ASP A 71 19.17 -11.15 -77.27
CA ASP A 71 20.29 -11.57 -76.45
C ASP A 71 19.79 -12.17 -75.12
N SER A 72 20.32 -13.33 -74.75
CA SER A 72 19.86 -14.06 -73.56
C SER A 72 20.41 -13.49 -72.26
N ASP A 73 21.59 -12.86 -72.28
CA ASP A 73 22.33 -12.53 -71.07
C ASP A 73 22.33 -11.03 -70.74
N GLY A 74 21.87 -10.18 -71.67
CA GLY A 74 22.02 -8.73 -71.59
C GLY A 74 23.47 -8.26 -71.75
N VAL A 75 24.35 -9.13 -72.25
CA VAL A 75 25.80 -8.91 -72.32
C VAL A 75 26.31 -9.32 -73.69
N VAL A 76 26.75 -8.33 -74.47
CA VAL A 76 27.20 -8.55 -75.84
C VAL A 76 28.66 -8.12 -76.01
N GLU A 77 29.46 -9.01 -76.58
CA GLU A 77 30.90 -8.81 -76.79
C GLU A 77 31.23 -8.70 -78.28
N PHE A 78 32.08 -7.73 -78.63
CA PHE A 78 32.51 -7.48 -80.00
C PHE A 78 34.02 -7.28 -80.06
N GLU A 79 34.67 -7.94 -81.02
CA GLU A 79 36.10 -7.78 -81.24
C GLU A 79 36.40 -6.67 -82.24
N LEU A 80 37.46 -5.89 -81.98
CA LEU A 80 38.03 -4.91 -82.93
C LEU A 80 37.07 -3.85 -83.48
N ILE A 81 36.02 -3.46 -82.76
CA ILE A 81 35.12 -2.36 -83.15
C ILE A 81 35.72 -0.97 -82.85
N PRO A 82 35.20 0.12 -83.44
CA PRO A 82 35.64 1.49 -83.14
C PRO A 82 35.65 1.80 -81.63
N GLY A 83 36.66 2.56 -81.20
CA GLY A 83 36.92 2.80 -79.78
C GLY A 83 36.23 4.01 -79.17
N PRO A 84 36.46 4.28 -77.88
CA PRO A 84 35.87 5.41 -77.13
C PRO A 84 36.16 6.80 -77.74
N ARG A 85 37.26 6.97 -78.48
CA ARG A 85 37.52 8.22 -79.24
C ARG A 85 36.50 8.46 -80.36
N PHE A 86 35.84 7.41 -80.83
CA PHE A 86 34.74 7.45 -81.78
C PHE A 86 33.44 7.93 -81.10
N MET A 87 33.20 7.51 -79.85
CA MET A 87 32.06 7.93 -79.03
C MET A 87 32.07 9.43 -78.67
N ASN A 88 33.25 10.07 -78.62
CA ASN A 88 33.44 11.50 -78.31
C ASN A 88 33.37 12.43 -79.54
N THR A 89 32.84 11.94 -80.66
CA THR A 89 32.70 12.72 -81.90
C THR A 89 31.24 12.72 -82.35
N THR A 90 30.91 13.41 -83.44
CA THR A 90 29.57 13.44 -84.09
C THR A 90 29.01 12.05 -84.49
N TRP A 91 29.70 10.96 -84.16
CA TRP A 91 29.56 9.58 -84.62
C TRP A 91 29.22 8.68 -83.42
N LYS A 92 28.05 8.88 -82.82
CA LYS A 92 27.64 8.21 -81.58
C LYS A 92 27.11 6.80 -81.87
N TYR A 93 27.42 5.85 -80.98
CA TYR A 93 26.70 4.58 -80.94
C TYR A 93 25.25 4.84 -80.52
N VAL A 94 24.33 4.14 -81.16
CA VAL A 94 22.93 4.09 -80.74
C VAL A 94 22.72 2.75 -80.05
N PHE A 95 22.17 2.82 -78.84
CA PHE A 95 21.78 1.68 -78.03
C PHE A 95 20.28 1.75 -77.83
N SER A 96 19.59 0.68 -78.18
CA SER A 96 18.16 0.52 -77.94
C SER A 96 17.91 -0.89 -77.46
N ALA A 97 16.92 -1.04 -76.58
CA ALA A 97 16.50 -2.33 -76.08
C ALA A 97 14.98 -2.37 -75.99
N ASN A 98 14.37 -3.49 -76.37
CA ASN A 98 12.95 -3.71 -76.16
C ASN A 98 12.66 -5.16 -75.77
N HIS A 99 11.43 -5.42 -75.36
CA HIS A 99 10.97 -6.76 -75.01
C HIS A 99 9.47 -6.87 -75.27
N SER A 100 9.01 -7.99 -75.83
CA SER A 100 7.59 -8.15 -76.22
C SER A 100 6.61 -8.11 -75.05
N ALA A 101 7.07 -8.37 -73.82
CA ALA A 101 6.25 -8.25 -72.61
C ALA A 101 6.20 -6.80 -72.07
N ILE A 102 7.05 -5.91 -72.56
CA ILE A 102 7.14 -4.51 -72.11
C ILE A 102 6.80 -3.63 -73.31
N ASP A 103 5.50 -3.45 -73.55
CA ASP A 103 4.96 -2.75 -74.73
C ASP A 103 4.55 -1.30 -74.46
N TRP A 104 4.59 -0.86 -73.20
CA TRP A 104 4.32 0.52 -72.81
C TRP A 104 5.56 1.43 -72.88
N LEU A 105 6.74 0.86 -73.14
CA LEU A 105 7.98 1.60 -73.36
C LEU A 105 8.49 1.29 -74.78
N ASP A 106 8.64 2.34 -75.59
CA ASP A 106 9.20 2.22 -76.94
C ASP A 106 10.69 1.82 -76.91
N ASP A 107 11.43 2.27 -75.89
CA ASP A 107 12.81 1.89 -75.61
C ASP A 107 13.05 1.70 -74.10
N LEU A 108 13.71 0.60 -73.76
CA LEU A 108 14.11 0.25 -72.39
C LEU A 108 15.44 0.88 -71.98
N VAL A 109 16.18 1.50 -72.90
CA VAL A 109 17.40 2.25 -72.60
C VAL A 109 17.05 3.64 -72.06
N ALA A 110 17.71 4.08 -70.99
CA ALA A 110 17.43 5.36 -70.34
C ALA A 110 18.01 6.56 -71.13
N THR A 111 17.36 6.96 -72.22
CA THR A 111 17.83 8.06 -73.10
C THR A 111 17.74 9.45 -72.44
N LYS A 112 16.78 9.67 -71.53
CA LYS A 112 16.52 10.97 -70.87
C LYS A 112 17.40 11.28 -69.65
N LEU A 113 17.90 10.25 -68.96
CA LEU A 113 18.67 10.38 -67.70
C LEU A 113 20.18 10.47 -67.93
N VAL A 114 20.64 10.07 -69.11
CA VAL A 114 22.05 10.06 -69.49
C VAL A 114 22.31 11.28 -70.36
N LEU A 115 22.49 12.43 -69.71
CA LEU A 115 23.17 13.57 -70.35
C LEU A 115 24.57 13.11 -70.73
N ASN A 116 24.75 12.79 -72.01
CA ASN A 116 25.97 12.31 -72.63
C ASN A 116 26.53 11.00 -72.04
N ASN A 117 26.40 9.94 -72.84
CA ASN A 117 27.21 8.71 -72.80
C ASN A 117 28.75 8.96 -72.94
N GLU A 118 29.22 10.19 -72.72
CA GLU A 118 30.59 10.68 -72.93
C GLU A 118 31.46 10.59 -71.65
N THR A 119 30.87 10.32 -70.48
CA THR A 119 31.57 10.30 -69.18
C THR A 119 31.54 8.93 -68.51
N PHE A 120 31.87 7.87 -69.24
CA PHE A 120 32.24 6.62 -68.57
C PHE A 120 33.67 6.70 -68.04
N GLY A 121 33.77 6.76 -66.71
CA GLY A 121 34.98 6.46 -65.94
C GLY A 121 35.84 7.66 -65.58
N ASP A 122 35.64 8.18 -64.36
CA ASP A 122 36.46 9.22 -63.74
C ASP A 122 37.94 8.84 -63.52
N ASP A 123 38.41 7.64 -63.90
CA ASP A 123 39.85 7.32 -63.89
C ASP A 123 40.26 6.10 -64.75
N GLY A 124 39.49 5.71 -65.78
CA GLY A 124 39.66 4.38 -66.41
C GLY A 124 39.87 4.32 -67.92
N LEU A 125 39.33 5.27 -68.68
CA LEU A 125 39.24 5.11 -70.14
C LEU A 125 40.47 5.63 -70.92
N ARG A 126 41.45 6.18 -70.20
CA ARG A 126 42.73 6.69 -70.73
C ARG A 126 43.93 5.77 -70.47
N ALA A 127 43.75 4.60 -69.86
CA ALA A 127 44.84 3.68 -69.59
C ALA A 127 45.40 3.10 -70.92
N ALA A 128 46.46 3.71 -71.44
CA ALA A 128 47.19 3.19 -72.58
C ALA A 128 47.63 1.75 -72.30
N GLY A 129 47.27 0.80 -73.17
CA GLY A 129 47.79 -0.57 -73.14
C GLY A 129 46.77 -1.71 -73.06
N LYS A 130 45.46 -1.44 -72.87
CA LYS A 130 44.42 -2.47 -72.99
C LYS A 130 43.52 -2.20 -74.19
N LEU A 131 43.37 -3.21 -75.05
CA LEU A 131 42.44 -3.18 -76.18
C LEU A 131 41.03 -3.63 -75.80
N SER A 132 40.75 -3.97 -74.53
CA SER A 132 39.43 -4.44 -74.04
C SER A 132 38.79 -3.45 -73.06
N ILE A 133 37.46 -3.31 -73.12
CA ILE A 133 36.66 -2.38 -72.32
C ILE A 133 35.25 -2.92 -72.02
N ASP A 134 34.78 -2.68 -70.80
CA ASP A 134 33.40 -2.91 -70.38
C ASP A 134 32.61 -1.59 -70.38
N VAL A 135 31.45 -1.59 -71.02
CA VAL A 135 30.60 -0.41 -71.17
C VAL A 135 29.20 -0.74 -70.63
N PRO A 136 28.82 -0.19 -69.48
CA PRO A 136 27.48 -0.39 -68.94
C PRO A 136 26.48 0.50 -69.69
N ILE A 137 25.38 -0.09 -70.15
CA ILE A 137 24.26 0.60 -70.78
C ILE A 137 23.13 0.64 -69.75
N MET A 138 22.76 1.86 -69.33
CA MET A 138 21.76 2.07 -68.29
C MET A 138 20.36 1.90 -68.86
N LEU A 139 19.60 1.00 -68.24
CA LEU A 139 18.18 0.78 -68.55
C LEU A 139 17.29 1.80 -67.82
N ALA A 140 16.12 2.10 -68.39
CA ALA A 140 15.06 2.96 -67.85
C ALA A 140 14.29 2.24 -66.73
N ALA A 141 15.03 1.83 -65.69
CA ALA A 141 14.52 1.04 -64.59
C ALA A 141 15.22 1.41 -63.28
N ALA A 142 14.50 1.24 -62.17
CA ALA A 142 15.07 1.32 -60.84
C ALA A 142 15.86 0.04 -60.53
N LYS A 143 17.08 0.18 -60.01
CA LYS A 143 17.86 -0.96 -59.51
C LYS A 143 17.21 -1.59 -58.27
N GLU A 144 16.61 -0.76 -57.43
CA GLU A 144 15.89 -1.16 -56.23
C GLU A 144 14.89 -0.06 -55.86
N VAL A 145 13.84 -0.45 -55.13
CA VAL A 145 12.89 0.46 -54.49
C VAL A 145 13.12 0.43 -53.00
N THR A 146 13.34 1.59 -52.39
CA THR A 146 13.52 1.73 -50.93
C THR A 146 12.34 2.49 -50.35
N PHE A 147 11.63 1.85 -49.43
CA PHE A 147 10.60 2.49 -48.60
C PHE A 147 11.24 3.02 -47.34
N ALA A 148 11.24 4.34 -47.16
CA ALA A 148 11.78 5.03 -46.00
C ALA A 148 10.64 5.53 -45.11
N VAL A 149 10.52 4.97 -43.91
CA VAL A 149 9.44 5.30 -42.97
C VAL A 149 10.03 6.19 -41.86
N LEU A 150 9.65 7.48 -41.90
CA LEU A 150 10.31 8.53 -41.12
C LEU A 150 9.31 9.28 -40.26
N THR A 151 9.73 9.64 -39.05
CA THR A 151 9.01 10.56 -38.17
C THR A 151 9.80 11.86 -38.04
N TRP A 152 9.12 12.99 -38.16
CA TRP A 152 9.73 14.30 -38.21
C TRP A 152 9.55 15.04 -36.87
N ARG A 153 10.65 15.64 -36.41
CA ARG A 153 10.71 16.46 -35.20
C ARG A 153 11.32 17.84 -35.49
N ASP A 154 10.77 18.89 -34.90
CA ASP A 154 11.33 20.23 -34.85
C ASP A 154 12.44 20.33 -33.81
N GLU A 155 13.66 20.58 -34.29
CA GLU A 155 14.84 20.87 -33.48
C GLU A 155 15.35 22.27 -33.82
N ALA A 156 15.06 23.22 -32.94
CA ALA A 156 15.47 24.62 -33.06
C ALA A 156 15.05 25.29 -34.39
N GLY A 157 13.84 25.00 -34.87
CA GLY A 157 13.28 25.57 -36.10
C GLY A 157 13.71 24.81 -37.36
N ARG A 158 14.20 23.58 -37.23
CA ARG A 158 14.58 22.69 -38.34
C ARG A 158 13.92 21.34 -38.18
N LEU A 159 13.31 20.85 -39.26
CA LEU A 159 12.79 19.49 -39.31
C LEU A 159 13.93 18.48 -39.39
N VAL A 160 13.97 17.58 -38.43
CA VAL A 160 14.94 16.50 -38.33
C VAL A 160 14.18 15.17 -38.41
N PRO A 161 14.50 14.30 -39.40
CA PRO A 161 13.85 13.00 -39.55
C PRO A 161 14.50 11.96 -38.64
N TYR A 162 13.66 11.07 -38.11
CA TYR A 162 14.06 9.92 -37.30
C TYR A 162 13.48 8.63 -37.89
N PRO A 163 14.20 7.50 -37.80
CA PRO A 163 13.74 6.24 -38.35
C PRO A 163 12.59 5.67 -37.51
N ILE A 164 11.51 5.23 -38.17
CA ILE A 164 10.48 4.42 -37.51
C ILE A 164 10.84 2.95 -37.69
N GLN A 165 11.06 2.23 -36.59
CA GLN A 165 11.47 0.83 -36.60
C GLN A 165 10.29 -0.13 -36.32
N GLY A 166 10.34 -1.34 -36.88
CA GLY A 166 9.35 -2.39 -36.64
C GLY A 166 8.01 -2.25 -37.38
N TYR A 167 7.82 -1.23 -38.20
CA TYR A 167 6.60 -1.07 -39.00
C TYR A 167 6.61 -2.01 -40.21
N THR A 168 5.46 -2.56 -40.57
CA THR A 168 5.34 -3.47 -41.72
C THR A 168 4.97 -2.67 -42.96
N VAL A 169 5.83 -2.71 -43.98
CA VAL A 169 5.56 -2.17 -45.31
C VAL A 169 5.07 -3.31 -46.20
N LYS A 170 3.83 -3.24 -46.67
CA LYS A 170 3.28 -4.12 -47.70
C LYS A 170 3.35 -3.40 -49.04
N TYR A 171 3.80 -4.09 -50.08
CA TYR A 171 4.03 -3.47 -51.39
C TYR A 171 3.70 -4.41 -52.55
N ALA A 172 3.38 -3.81 -53.69
CA ALA A 172 3.33 -4.46 -54.99
C ALA A 172 3.83 -3.48 -56.06
N ILE A 173 4.78 -3.93 -56.87
CA ILE A 173 5.38 -3.19 -57.99
C ILE A 173 4.93 -3.89 -59.26
N ARG A 174 4.02 -3.27 -60.00
CA ARG A 174 3.32 -3.92 -61.12
C ARG A 174 2.93 -2.93 -62.21
N ASN A 175 2.69 -3.48 -63.40
CA ASN A 175 1.89 -2.82 -64.43
C ASN A 175 0.66 -3.71 -64.63
N LEU A 176 -0.50 -3.22 -64.16
CA LEU A 176 -1.74 -4.00 -64.14
C LEU A 176 -2.25 -4.27 -65.55
N ASP A 177 -2.21 -3.26 -66.43
CA ASP A 177 -2.66 -3.36 -67.82
C ASP A 177 -1.85 -4.38 -68.61
N ALA A 178 -0.54 -4.42 -68.40
CA ALA A 178 0.36 -5.41 -68.99
C ALA A 178 0.28 -6.80 -68.30
N GLY A 179 -0.45 -6.93 -67.19
CA GLY A 179 -0.54 -8.17 -66.41
C GLY A 179 0.78 -8.58 -65.75
N ILE A 180 1.68 -7.64 -65.49
CA ILE A 180 3.02 -7.90 -64.94
C ILE A 180 3.10 -7.48 -63.48
N VAL A 181 3.45 -8.43 -62.61
CA VAL A 181 3.86 -8.17 -61.22
C VAL A 181 5.35 -8.45 -61.07
N ALA A 182 6.15 -7.39 -60.98
CA ALA A 182 7.59 -7.51 -60.85
C ALA A 182 7.98 -7.96 -59.44
N ALA A 183 7.39 -7.37 -58.41
CA ALA A 183 7.56 -7.79 -57.02
C ALA A 183 6.30 -7.53 -56.21
N GLU A 184 5.98 -8.44 -55.27
CA GLU A 184 4.93 -8.24 -54.27
C GLU A 184 5.39 -8.88 -52.96
N GLY A 185 5.01 -8.29 -51.83
CA GLY A 185 5.37 -8.83 -50.53
C GLY A 185 5.22 -7.86 -49.39
N SER A 186 5.89 -8.19 -48.30
CA SER A 186 5.94 -7.36 -47.10
C SER A 186 7.31 -7.42 -46.46
N GLY A 187 7.79 -6.27 -45.96
CA GLY A 187 9.00 -6.17 -45.15
C GLY A 187 8.73 -5.43 -43.85
N VAL A 188 9.61 -5.61 -42.87
CA VAL A 188 9.57 -4.86 -41.60
C VAL A 188 10.72 -3.86 -41.62
N THR A 189 10.44 -2.59 -41.32
CA THR A 189 11.44 -1.52 -41.29
C THR A 189 12.54 -1.84 -40.27
N ASP A 190 13.79 -1.76 -40.72
CA ASP A 190 14.97 -2.06 -39.93
C ASP A 190 15.37 -0.92 -38.96
N ALA A 191 16.60 -0.95 -38.43
CA ALA A 191 17.10 0.08 -37.51
C ALA A 191 17.21 1.49 -38.14
N LYS A 192 17.29 1.56 -39.48
CA LYS A 192 17.28 2.82 -40.23
C LYS A 192 15.87 3.23 -40.65
N GLY A 193 14.86 2.41 -40.39
CA GLY A 193 13.49 2.68 -40.80
C GLY A 193 13.24 2.40 -42.28
N GLU A 194 14.03 1.52 -42.91
CA GLU A 194 13.90 1.23 -44.34
C GLU A 194 13.49 -0.23 -44.65
N VAL A 195 12.78 -0.40 -45.77
CA VAL A 195 12.55 -1.69 -46.45
C VAL A 195 13.00 -1.53 -47.90
N THR A 196 14.03 -2.28 -48.30
CA THR A 196 14.56 -2.23 -49.66
C THR A 196 14.19 -3.49 -50.44
N VAL A 197 13.66 -3.29 -51.64
CA VAL A 197 13.24 -4.34 -52.57
C VAL A 197 14.16 -4.26 -53.79
N PRO A 198 14.98 -5.28 -54.08
CA PRO A 198 15.83 -5.29 -55.26
C PRO A 198 15.02 -5.59 -56.52
N SER A 199 15.37 -4.94 -57.63
CA SER A 199 14.85 -5.29 -58.95
C SER A 199 15.41 -6.63 -59.42
N GLY A 200 14.61 -7.41 -60.13
CA GLY A 200 15.07 -8.63 -60.79
C GLY A 200 15.83 -8.34 -62.08
N THR A 201 16.43 -9.38 -62.67
CA THR A 201 17.16 -9.30 -63.95
C THR A 201 16.38 -9.88 -65.14
N GLU A 202 15.18 -10.40 -64.91
CA GLU A 202 14.28 -10.84 -65.99
C GLU A 202 13.35 -9.68 -66.37
N PRO A 203 12.99 -9.46 -67.64
CA PRO A 203 12.20 -8.30 -68.06
C PRO A 203 10.89 -8.10 -67.27
N THR A 204 10.19 -9.18 -66.93
CA THR A 204 8.93 -9.11 -66.14
C THR A 204 9.14 -8.94 -64.63
N LYS A 205 10.40 -8.93 -64.16
CA LYS A 205 10.83 -8.75 -62.77
C LYS A 205 11.65 -7.47 -62.56
N VAL A 206 11.90 -6.73 -63.63
CA VAL A 206 12.57 -5.43 -63.58
C VAL A 206 11.58 -4.33 -63.22
N PHE A 207 12.03 -3.34 -62.44
CA PHE A 207 11.22 -2.18 -62.04
C PHE A 207 11.32 -1.05 -63.07
N TRP A 208 10.64 -1.24 -64.19
CA TRP A 208 10.65 -0.30 -65.31
C TRP A 208 9.94 1.02 -64.98
N VAL A 209 10.31 2.08 -65.71
CA VAL A 209 9.53 3.31 -65.76
C VAL A 209 8.09 3.02 -66.24
N GLY A 210 7.11 3.72 -65.68
CA GLY A 210 5.69 3.52 -65.95
C GLY A 210 5.01 2.43 -65.10
N MET A 211 5.75 1.72 -64.24
CA MET A 211 5.15 0.76 -63.31
C MET A 211 4.59 1.46 -62.06
N THR A 212 3.48 0.96 -61.56
CA THR A 212 2.85 1.40 -60.31
C THR A 212 3.49 0.69 -59.12
N ILE A 213 3.95 1.47 -58.14
CA ILE A 213 4.29 1.02 -56.79
C ILE A 213 3.09 1.29 -55.89
N ARG A 214 2.41 0.22 -55.51
CA ARG A 214 1.41 0.24 -54.45
C ARG A 214 2.09 -0.07 -53.13
N TYR A 215 1.77 0.67 -52.08
CA TYR A 215 2.32 0.41 -50.76
C TYR A 215 1.39 0.86 -49.63
N ARG A 216 1.55 0.21 -48.47
CA ARG A 216 0.97 0.66 -47.22
C ARG A 216 1.84 0.27 -46.05
N VAL A 217 1.74 1.04 -44.98
CA VAL A 217 2.52 0.87 -43.76
C VAL A 217 1.57 0.59 -42.60
N GLU A 218 1.85 -0.49 -41.88
CA GLU A 218 1.08 -0.95 -40.72
C GLU A 218 1.97 -0.91 -39.46
N PRO A 219 1.49 -0.32 -38.34
CA PRO A 219 2.21 -0.40 -37.08
C PRO A 219 2.24 -1.85 -36.56
N PRO A 220 3.17 -2.20 -35.65
CA PRO A 220 3.23 -3.51 -35.04
C PRO A 220 1.92 -3.94 -34.37
N ALA A 221 1.61 -5.23 -34.37
CA ALA A 221 0.36 -5.77 -33.83
C ALA A 221 0.12 -5.39 -32.34
N TYR A 222 1.19 -5.24 -31.55
CA TYR A 222 1.09 -4.85 -30.13
C TYR A 222 0.44 -3.46 -29.92
N THR A 223 0.41 -2.61 -30.95
CA THR A 223 -0.19 -1.26 -30.88
C THR A 223 -1.71 -1.27 -30.84
N SER A 224 -2.33 -2.45 -31.05
CA SER A 224 -3.77 -2.64 -30.98
C SER A 224 -4.22 -3.42 -29.74
N ASP A 225 -3.33 -3.60 -28.74
CA ASP A 225 -3.62 -4.29 -27.49
C ASP A 225 -2.88 -3.64 -26.31
N TYR A 226 -3.64 -3.12 -25.34
CA TYR A 226 -3.07 -2.49 -24.15
C TYR A 226 -2.27 -3.47 -23.27
N ALA A 227 -2.56 -4.76 -23.36
CA ALA A 227 -1.94 -5.82 -22.57
C ALA A 227 -0.80 -6.57 -23.26
N ALA A 228 -0.39 -6.14 -24.46
CA ALA A 228 0.73 -6.79 -25.14
C ALA A 228 2.02 -6.72 -24.31
N ASP A 229 2.75 -7.83 -24.22
CA ASP A 229 4.02 -7.96 -23.46
C ASP A 229 5.06 -6.89 -23.81
N PHE A 230 5.01 -6.37 -25.02
CA PHE A 230 5.85 -5.25 -25.46
C PHE A 230 5.74 -4.05 -24.51
N TRP A 231 4.52 -3.69 -24.08
CA TRP A 231 4.29 -2.51 -23.25
C TRP A 231 4.85 -2.66 -21.85
N LYS A 232 4.76 -3.86 -21.26
CA LYS A 232 5.40 -4.15 -19.97
C LYS A 232 6.91 -3.98 -20.06
N LYS A 233 7.53 -4.62 -21.06
CA LYS A 233 8.99 -4.53 -21.29
C LYS A 233 9.43 -3.10 -21.57
N TRP A 234 8.62 -2.33 -22.30
CA TRP A 234 8.91 -0.93 -22.57
C TRP A 234 8.85 -0.10 -21.28
N LEU A 235 7.79 -0.22 -20.48
CA LEU A 235 7.63 0.50 -19.20
C LEU A 235 8.78 0.21 -18.22
N GLU A 236 9.06 -1.07 -17.98
CA GLU A 236 10.17 -1.51 -17.12
C GLU A 236 11.52 -1.04 -17.66
N GLY A 237 11.73 -1.16 -18.98
CA GLY A 237 12.93 -0.67 -19.67
C GLY A 237 13.07 0.86 -19.67
N LYS A 238 12.01 1.59 -19.32
CA LYS A 238 11.99 3.05 -19.13
C LYS A 238 11.82 3.44 -17.65
N ALA A 239 12.25 2.58 -16.74
CA ALA A 239 12.31 2.83 -15.30
C ALA A 239 10.96 3.12 -14.63
N VAL A 240 9.85 2.63 -15.19
CA VAL A 240 8.53 2.73 -14.56
C VAL A 240 8.31 1.55 -13.63
N GLU A 241 8.20 1.81 -12.33
CA GLU A 241 7.79 0.80 -11.35
C GLU A 241 6.27 0.63 -11.37
N LEU A 242 5.79 -0.55 -11.73
CA LEU A 242 4.37 -0.84 -11.96
C LEU A 242 3.82 -1.96 -11.08
N VAL A 243 2.50 -2.00 -10.93
CA VAL A 243 1.77 -3.14 -10.36
C VAL A 243 1.13 -3.92 -11.50
N ASP A 244 1.50 -5.20 -11.63
CA ASP A 244 0.95 -6.09 -12.65
C ASP A 244 -0.45 -6.58 -12.24
N LYS A 245 -1.46 -6.21 -13.02
CA LYS A 245 -2.86 -6.60 -12.91
C LYS A 245 -3.36 -7.25 -14.21
N SER A 246 -2.47 -7.86 -14.99
CA SER A 246 -2.83 -8.54 -16.25
C SER A 246 -3.91 -9.62 -16.08
N GLY A 247 -3.99 -10.27 -14.91
CA GLY A 247 -5.06 -11.21 -14.58
C GLY A 247 -6.46 -10.60 -14.44
N GLU A 248 -6.56 -9.27 -14.30
CA GLU A 248 -7.82 -8.52 -14.25
C GLU A 248 -8.19 -7.89 -15.61
N TYR A 249 -7.30 -7.98 -16.61
CA TYR A 249 -7.51 -7.32 -17.90
C TYR A 249 -8.63 -7.97 -18.71
N THR A 250 -9.52 -7.13 -19.21
CA THR A 250 -10.50 -7.51 -20.22
C THR A 250 -10.30 -6.65 -21.46
N ALA A 251 -10.27 -7.28 -22.64
CA ALA A 251 -10.11 -6.54 -23.89
C ALA A 251 -11.29 -5.58 -24.11
N PRO A 252 -11.06 -4.34 -24.54
CA PRO A 252 -12.14 -3.41 -24.84
C PRO A 252 -12.98 -3.90 -26.02
N PRO A 253 -14.28 -3.53 -26.08
CA PRO A 253 -15.17 -3.93 -27.19
C PRO A 253 -14.66 -3.51 -28.58
N VAL A 254 -13.93 -2.40 -28.62
CA VAL A 254 -13.26 -1.89 -29.82
C VAL A 254 -11.76 -1.91 -29.54
N ALA A 255 -11.01 -2.60 -30.40
CA ALA A 255 -9.55 -2.64 -30.29
C ALA A 255 -8.96 -1.23 -30.39
N PRO A 256 -7.98 -0.86 -29.54
CA PRO A 256 -7.37 0.47 -29.52
C PRO A 256 -6.39 0.68 -30.67
N LYS A 257 -6.88 0.59 -31.92
CA LYS A 257 -6.06 0.77 -33.12
C LYS A 257 -5.59 2.23 -33.23
N MET A 258 -4.29 2.43 -33.42
CA MET A 258 -3.69 3.74 -33.71
C MET A 258 -3.89 4.10 -35.19
N THR A 259 -5.04 4.67 -35.55
CA THR A 259 -5.43 4.82 -36.96
C THR A 259 -4.48 5.68 -37.78
N HIS A 260 -3.88 6.72 -37.19
CA HIS A 260 -2.91 7.57 -37.90
C HIS A 260 -1.49 7.00 -37.89
N ALA A 261 -1.23 5.91 -37.17
CA ALA A 261 0.01 5.15 -37.33
C ALA A 261 0.01 4.30 -38.61
N TYR A 262 -1.18 4.00 -39.17
CA TYR A 262 -1.31 3.40 -40.49
C TYR A 262 -1.12 4.45 -41.61
N PHE A 263 -0.63 4.00 -42.76
CA PHE A 263 -0.55 4.79 -43.99
C PHE A 263 -0.94 3.90 -45.19
N PRO A 264 -1.86 4.30 -46.08
CA PRO A 264 -2.59 5.56 -46.09
C PRO A 264 -3.66 5.68 -45.00
N ASP A 265 -4.30 4.56 -44.63
CA ASP A 265 -5.27 4.43 -43.55
C ASP A 265 -5.28 2.99 -42.96
N GLU A 266 -6.12 2.76 -41.94
CA GLU A 266 -6.24 1.46 -41.28
C GLU A 266 -6.95 0.37 -42.11
N SER A 267 -7.55 0.71 -43.25
CA SER A 267 -8.29 -0.21 -44.10
C SER A 267 -7.35 -1.22 -44.76
N PRO A 268 -7.65 -2.53 -44.71
CA PRO A 268 -6.81 -3.55 -45.33
C PRO A 268 -6.68 -3.43 -46.86
N THR A 269 -7.64 -2.76 -47.51
CA THR A 269 -7.71 -2.62 -48.97
C THR A 269 -7.09 -1.31 -49.47
N ALA A 270 -6.75 -0.38 -48.59
CA ALA A 270 -6.21 0.92 -48.97
C ALA A 270 -4.69 0.86 -49.19
N TYR A 271 -4.25 1.18 -50.41
CA TYR A 271 -2.84 1.25 -50.79
C TYR A 271 -2.54 2.62 -51.39
N ALA A 272 -1.54 3.31 -50.84
CA ALA A 272 -0.97 4.47 -51.49
C ALA A 272 -0.29 4.03 -52.79
N ILE A 273 -0.39 4.86 -53.82
CA ILE A 273 0.17 4.54 -55.13
C ILE A 273 1.13 5.64 -55.58
N THR A 274 2.25 5.23 -56.18
CA THR A 274 3.18 6.12 -56.88
C THR A 274 3.71 5.40 -58.11
N GLU A 275 4.03 6.15 -59.16
CA GLU A 275 4.58 5.61 -60.40
C GLU A 275 6.11 5.70 -60.40
N ILE A 276 6.78 4.71 -60.99
CA ILE A 276 8.21 4.77 -61.28
C ILE A 276 8.42 5.73 -62.45
N ASP A 277 8.86 6.94 -62.15
CA ASP A 277 9.12 7.96 -63.16
C ASP A 277 10.23 8.93 -62.70
N THR A 278 10.69 9.79 -63.60
CA THR A 278 11.64 10.89 -63.33
C THR A 278 10.91 12.23 -63.40
N LYS A 279 10.92 13.00 -62.31
CA LYS A 279 10.33 14.34 -62.26
C LYS A 279 11.41 15.40 -62.01
N PHE A 280 11.47 16.43 -62.84
CA PHE A 280 12.34 17.58 -62.63
C PHE A 280 11.54 18.72 -62.00
N VAL A 281 11.75 18.91 -60.69
CA VAL A 281 11.06 19.92 -59.89
C VAL A 281 11.92 21.18 -59.81
N PRO A 282 11.42 22.36 -60.20
CA PRO A 282 12.19 23.59 -60.09
C PRO A 282 12.46 23.94 -58.63
N THR A 283 13.67 24.40 -58.33
CA THR A 283 14.11 24.87 -57.01
C THR A 283 14.12 26.40 -56.96
N GLU A 284 14.09 26.99 -55.76
CA GLU A 284 14.04 28.45 -55.55
C GLU A 284 15.23 29.20 -56.18
N ASP A 285 16.38 28.53 -56.35
CA ASP A 285 17.58 29.06 -57.01
C ASP A 285 17.55 28.96 -58.54
N GLY A 286 16.40 28.59 -59.13
CA GLY A 286 16.21 28.46 -60.58
C GLY A 286 16.86 27.21 -61.18
N LYS A 287 17.30 26.26 -60.35
CA LYS A 287 17.76 24.94 -60.79
C LYS A 287 16.60 23.94 -60.80
N TYR A 288 16.86 22.71 -61.19
CA TYR A 288 15.91 21.60 -61.09
C TYR A 288 16.45 20.54 -60.15
N ARG A 289 15.63 20.08 -59.21
CA ARG A 289 15.84 18.87 -58.43
C ARG A 289 15.19 17.71 -59.16
N CYS A 290 15.92 16.63 -59.35
CA CYS A 290 15.34 15.37 -59.82
C CYS A 290 14.66 14.65 -58.64
N GLU A 291 13.45 14.14 -58.87
CA GLU A 291 12.68 13.26 -57.98
C GLU A 291 12.31 11.95 -58.71
N GLY A 292 12.20 10.85 -57.97
CA GLY A 292 11.94 9.52 -58.53
C GLY A 292 13.23 8.84 -59.02
N LEU A 293 13.24 8.37 -60.27
CA LEU A 293 14.40 7.71 -60.86
C LEU A 293 15.47 8.74 -61.26
N CYS A 294 16.47 8.95 -60.40
CA CYS A 294 17.47 10.02 -60.55
C CYS A 294 18.89 9.49 -60.64
N VAL A 295 19.81 10.33 -61.13
CA VAL A 295 21.23 10.00 -61.27
C VAL A 295 22.08 10.94 -60.39
N LEU A 296 23.11 10.41 -59.74
CA LEU A 296 24.18 11.17 -59.05
C LEU A 296 25.54 10.55 -59.44
N ASP A 297 26.51 11.39 -59.81
CA ASP A 297 27.84 10.96 -60.26
C ASP A 297 27.77 9.85 -61.33
N ALA A 298 26.89 10.05 -62.32
CA ALA A 298 26.57 9.11 -63.39
C ALA A 298 25.99 7.74 -62.95
N ARG A 299 25.61 7.57 -61.67
CA ARG A 299 24.98 6.36 -61.11
C ARG A 299 23.49 6.58 -60.86
N SER A 300 22.65 5.64 -61.29
CA SER A 300 21.23 5.66 -60.91
C SER A 300 21.09 5.43 -59.40
N LYS A 301 20.32 6.30 -58.75
CA LYS A 301 19.96 6.23 -57.33
C LYS A 301 18.86 5.17 -57.13
N PRO A 302 18.73 4.61 -55.92
CA PRO A 302 17.53 3.87 -55.52
C PRO A 302 16.27 4.69 -55.76
N PHE A 303 15.18 4.03 -56.14
CA PHE A 303 13.88 4.68 -56.20
C PHE A 303 13.32 4.81 -54.77
N LEU A 304 13.25 6.03 -54.27
CA LEU A 304 12.90 6.31 -52.88
C LEU A 304 11.41 6.61 -52.75
N VAL A 305 10.72 5.82 -51.93
CA VAL A 305 9.35 6.08 -51.46
C VAL A 305 9.42 6.51 -50.00
N MET A 306 9.20 7.80 -49.73
CA MET A 306 9.17 8.32 -48.36
C MET A 306 7.75 8.27 -47.79
N VAL A 307 7.62 7.67 -46.61
CA VAL A 307 6.39 7.68 -45.82
C VAL A 307 6.64 8.52 -44.57
N ASN A 308 5.97 9.66 -44.51
CA ASN A 308 6.24 10.67 -43.51
C ASN A 308 5.20 10.65 -42.38
N TYR A 309 5.70 10.75 -41.15
CA TYR A 309 4.95 10.91 -39.91
C TYR A 309 5.49 12.11 -39.14
N THR A 310 4.75 12.60 -38.17
CA THR A 310 5.24 13.60 -37.22
C THR A 310 5.27 13.01 -35.83
N ALA A 311 6.34 13.32 -35.10
CA ALA A 311 6.57 12.83 -33.76
C ALA A 311 5.75 13.67 -32.78
N VAL A 312 4.82 13.03 -32.07
CA VAL A 312 4.07 13.69 -30.99
C VAL A 312 4.43 13.07 -29.66
N THR A 313 4.70 13.92 -28.66
CA THR A 313 4.94 13.50 -27.27
C THR A 313 4.14 14.36 -26.30
N VAL A 314 3.78 13.80 -25.16
CA VAL A 314 3.02 14.50 -24.12
C VAL A 314 3.67 14.24 -22.77
N GLN A 315 3.91 15.29 -21.98
CA GLN A 315 4.32 15.15 -20.59
C GLN A 315 3.10 15.27 -19.68
N VAL A 316 2.82 14.23 -18.89
CA VAL A 316 1.77 14.25 -17.87
C VAL A 316 2.38 14.67 -16.55
N LYS A 317 1.86 15.75 -15.97
CA LYS A 317 2.19 16.23 -14.63
C LYS A 317 0.96 16.13 -13.74
N ASP A 318 1.13 15.80 -12.48
CA ASP A 318 0.05 15.88 -11.49
C ASP A 318 -0.34 17.32 -11.20
N PHE A 319 -1.32 17.50 -10.31
CA PHE A 319 -1.77 18.83 -9.94
C PHE A 319 -0.70 19.61 -9.16
N ASN A 320 0.33 18.97 -8.59
CA ASN A 320 1.48 19.63 -7.96
C ASN A 320 2.62 19.95 -8.95
N GLY A 321 2.48 19.58 -10.23
CA GLY A 321 3.49 19.80 -11.27
C GLY A 321 4.58 18.72 -11.34
N ARG A 322 4.44 17.63 -10.57
CA ARG A 322 5.39 16.49 -10.62
C ARG A 322 5.04 15.57 -11.79
N PRO A 323 6.03 14.97 -12.47
CA PRO A 323 5.77 14.05 -13.57
C PRO A 323 5.01 12.79 -13.11
N ILE A 324 4.16 12.26 -13.99
CA ILE A 324 3.38 11.05 -13.76
C ILE A 324 3.78 9.98 -14.78
N GLU A 325 4.47 8.97 -14.27
CA GLU A 325 4.97 7.81 -14.99
C GLU A 325 3.88 6.72 -15.11
N GLY A 326 3.93 5.94 -16.18
CA GLY A 326 2.97 4.86 -16.44
C GLY A 326 1.54 5.29 -16.73
N ALA A 327 1.27 6.59 -16.90
CA ALA A 327 -0.01 7.07 -17.39
C ALA A 327 -0.18 6.73 -18.88
N LEU A 328 -1.40 6.36 -19.29
CA LEU A 328 -1.74 6.16 -20.69
C LEU A 328 -2.17 7.50 -21.30
N VAL A 329 -1.59 7.87 -22.44
CA VAL A 329 -2.01 9.05 -23.20
C VAL A 329 -2.55 8.64 -24.57
N LEU A 330 -3.70 9.18 -24.93
CA LEU A 330 -4.33 9.03 -26.24
C LEU A 330 -4.30 10.37 -26.99
N LEU A 331 -3.95 10.32 -28.27
CA LEU A 331 -4.29 11.35 -29.24
C LEU A 331 -5.58 10.90 -29.94
N VAL A 332 -6.65 11.67 -29.78
CA VAL A 332 -7.92 11.44 -30.47
C VAL A 332 -8.01 12.40 -31.63
N ASP A 333 -8.16 11.88 -32.84
CA ASP A 333 -8.39 12.73 -34.02
C ASP A 333 -9.73 13.45 -33.88
N LYS A 334 -9.72 14.78 -33.96
CA LYS A 334 -10.92 15.58 -33.75
C LYS A 334 -11.97 15.36 -34.83
N ALA A 335 -11.54 15.10 -36.06
CA ALA A 335 -12.43 14.95 -37.21
C ALA A 335 -13.24 13.64 -37.13
N THR A 336 -12.57 12.52 -36.82
CA THR A 336 -13.19 11.19 -36.82
C THR A 336 -13.59 10.69 -35.42
N GLY A 337 -13.03 11.25 -34.35
CA GLY A 337 -13.18 10.74 -32.98
C GLY A 337 -12.45 9.43 -32.70
N LYS A 338 -11.67 8.91 -33.67
CA LYS A 338 -10.87 7.69 -33.53
C LYS A 338 -9.56 7.97 -32.81
N ILE A 339 -8.95 6.91 -32.26
CA ILE A 339 -7.62 7.00 -31.64
C ILE A 339 -6.58 7.12 -32.76
N ALA A 340 -5.96 8.28 -32.89
CA ALA A 340 -4.92 8.52 -33.88
C ALA A 340 -3.62 7.79 -33.52
N ALA A 341 -3.20 7.93 -32.26
CA ALA A 341 -2.06 7.24 -31.66
C ALA A 341 -2.20 7.24 -30.13
N TRP A 342 -1.47 6.35 -29.46
CA TRP A 342 -1.41 6.34 -28.00
C TRP A 342 -0.08 5.79 -27.49
N HIS A 343 0.27 6.13 -26.26
CA HIS A 343 1.49 5.64 -25.63
C HIS A 343 1.44 5.81 -24.11
N TYR A 344 2.23 5.03 -23.37
CA TYR A 344 2.48 5.25 -21.94
C TYR A 344 3.56 6.29 -21.68
N THR A 345 3.50 6.95 -20.51
CA THR A 345 4.57 7.82 -20.01
C THR A 345 5.73 7.04 -19.38
N ALA A 346 6.96 7.48 -19.65
CA ALA A 346 8.21 6.90 -19.16
C ALA A 346 8.64 7.47 -17.80
N GLY A 347 9.57 6.79 -17.12
CA GLY A 347 10.26 7.27 -15.92
C GLY A 347 11.68 7.79 -16.19
N THR A 348 12.14 7.79 -17.45
CA THR A 348 13.47 8.29 -17.80
C THR A 348 13.55 8.74 -19.27
N GLU A 349 14.57 9.54 -19.58
CA GLU A 349 14.90 9.93 -20.97
C GLU A 349 15.48 8.75 -21.76
N TRP A 350 15.41 8.83 -23.09
CA TRP A 350 16.10 7.89 -23.97
C TRP A 350 16.65 8.60 -25.19
N THR A 351 17.56 7.95 -25.92
CA THR A 351 18.16 8.52 -27.12
C THR A 351 17.70 7.83 -28.39
N ALA A 352 17.74 8.58 -29.50
CA ALA A 352 17.61 8.05 -30.85
C ALA A 352 18.54 8.81 -31.81
N LYS A 353 18.97 8.13 -32.87
CA LYS A 353 19.81 8.73 -33.92
C LYS A 353 18.94 9.30 -35.04
N PRO A 354 19.12 10.57 -35.40
CA PRO A 354 18.44 11.14 -36.56
C PRO A 354 19.01 10.59 -37.86
N VAL A 355 18.22 10.67 -38.94
CA VAL A 355 18.64 10.39 -40.30
C VAL A 355 19.30 11.65 -40.87
N ASP A 356 20.46 11.48 -41.51
CA ASP A 356 21.09 12.53 -42.29
C ASP A 356 20.22 12.83 -43.52
N TYR A 357 19.41 13.89 -43.41
CA TYR A 357 18.48 14.28 -44.46
C TYR A 357 19.18 14.75 -45.74
N VAL A 358 20.39 15.31 -45.63
CA VAL A 358 21.18 15.73 -46.80
C VAL A 358 21.62 14.48 -47.56
N ALA A 359 22.19 13.51 -46.87
CA ALA A 359 22.57 12.23 -47.46
C ALA A 359 21.36 11.50 -48.09
N LEU A 360 20.21 11.50 -47.40
CA LEU A 360 18.98 10.89 -47.92
C LEU A 360 18.51 11.57 -49.21
N LYS A 361 18.45 12.90 -49.24
CA LYS A 361 18.02 13.65 -50.42
C LYS A 361 19.00 13.49 -51.59
N ASP A 362 20.29 13.53 -51.31
CA ASP A 362 21.31 13.53 -52.36
C ASP A 362 21.54 12.14 -52.91
N THR A 363 21.50 11.09 -52.08
CA THR A 363 21.85 9.71 -52.49
C THR A 363 20.68 8.74 -52.54
N HIS A 364 19.51 9.13 -52.04
CA HIS A 364 18.34 8.26 -51.82
C HIS A 364 18.63 7.06 -50.90
N ARG A 365 19.63 7.20 -50.01
CA ARG A 365 20.01 6.16 -49.04
C ARG A 365 19.91 6.70 -47.62
N LEU A 366 19.42 5.86 -46.71
CA LEU A 366 19.34 6.23 -45.30
C LEU A 366 20.69 6.02 -44.62
N VAL A 367 21.21 7.13 -44.09
CA VAL A 367 22.41 7.19 -43.25
C VAL A 367 21.98 7.79 -41.92
N LEU A 368 22.29 7.10 -40.82
CA LEU A 368 22.07 7.65 -39.49
C LEU A 368 23.23 8.56 -39.12
N MET A 369 22.94 9.68 -38.47
CA MET A 369 23.96 10.54 -37.90
C MET A 369 24.62 9.84 -36.71
N ASP A 370 25.89 10.16 -36.45
CA ASP A 370 26.63 9.55 -35.35
C ASP A 370 26.16 10.03 -33.97
N GLU A 371 25.61 11.24 -33.90
CA GLU A 371 25.17 11.90 -32.67
C GLU A 371 23.79 11.42 -32.20
N ASP A 372 23.71 10.98 -30.95
CA ASP A 372 22.46 10.63 -30.28
C ASP A 372 21.71 11.88 -29.82
N ARG A 373 20.38 11.88 -30.00
CA ARG A 373 19.48 12.96 -29.57
C ARG A 373 18.56 12.46 -28.47
N SER A 374 18.38 13.26 -27.42
CA SER A 374 17.48 12.90 -26.30
C SER A 374 16.01 13.08 -26.68
N PHE A 375 15.20 12.13 -26.23
CA PHE A 375 13.75 12.07 -26.28
C PHE A 375 13.21 11.78 -24.88
N GLY A 376 11.97 12.22 -24.65
CA GLY A 376 11.23 11.81 -23.46
C GLY A 376 11.66 12.54 -22.19
N GLY A 377 11.61 11.80 -21.08
CA GLY A 377 11.78 12.29 -19.72
C GLY A 377 10.76 11.68 -18.78
N GLU A 378 10.90 11.96 -17.47
CA GLU A 378 9.92 11.55 -16.47
C GLU A 378 8.53 12.09 -16.82
N GLY A 379 7.55 11.19 -16.84
CA GLY A 379 6.17 11.49 -17.19
C GLY A 379 5.93 11.82 -18.66
N VAL A 380 6.93 11.67 -19.55
CA VAL A 380 6.78 11.92 -20.99
C VAL A 380 6.44 10.63 -21.73
N THR A 381 5.47 10.68 -22.62
CA THR A 381 5.13 9.54 -23.49
C THR A 381 6.28 9.16 -24.40
N GLY A 382 6.36 7.88 -24.79
CA GLY A 382 7.07 7.50 -26.01
C GLY A 382 6.57 8.26 -27.25
N VAL A 383 7.29 8.14 -28.36
CA VAL A 383 6.95 8.85 -29.60
C VAL A 383 5.67 8.26 -30.19
N MET A 384 4.63 9.08 -30.29
CA MET A 384 3.39 8.76 -31.00
C MET A 384 3.52 9.23 -32.44
N ASN A 385 3.77 8.30 -33.35
CA ASN A 385 3.90 8.58 -34.78
C ASN A 385 2.51 8.73 -35.41
N VAL A 386 2.23 9.90 -35.99
CA VAL A 386 0.99 10.15 -36.72
C VAL A 386 1.29 10.59 -38.15
N SER A 387 0.62 9.99 -39.14
CA SER A 387 0.88 10.22 -40.55
C SER A 387 0.63 11.67 -40.91
N ILE A 388 1.60 12.29 -41.61
CA ILE A 388 1.37 13.59 -42.23
C ILE A 388 0.67 13.34 -43.58
N GLY A 389 -0.35 14.15 -43.89
CA GLY A 389 -0.96 14.16 -45.23
C GLY A 389 0.00 14.79 -46.26
N PRO A 390 -0.46 15.09 -47.47
CA PRO A 390 -1.62 14.50 -48.12
C PRO A 390 -1.37 13.04 -48.50
N VAL A 391 -2.45 12.31 -48.78
CA VAL A 391 -2.34 10.94 -49.26
C VAL A 391 -3.34 10.70 -50.40
N LYS A 392 -2.88 10.06 -51.47
CA LYS A 392 -3.73 9.52 -52.53
C LYS A 392 -3.62 8.00 -52.49
N TYR A 393 -4.75 7.32 -52.59
CA TYR A 393 -4.74 5.87 -52.48
C TYR A 393 -5.89 5.19 -53.22
N ASP A 394 -5.59 3.97 -53.64
CA ASP A 394 -6.49 2.99 -54.24
C ASP A 394 -7.11 2.13 -53.12
N THR A 395 -8.40 1.86 -53.21
CA THR A 395 -9.18 1.04 -52.26
C THR A 395 -9.79 -0.20 -52.88
N ASN A 396 -9.79 -0.31 -54.21
CA ASN A 396 -10.53 -1.33 -54.97
C ASN A 396 -9.60 -2.29 -55.75
N ASN A 397 -8.29 -2.01 -55.78
CA ASN A 397 -7.22 -2.79 -56.41
C ASN A 397 -7.08 -2.65 -57.94
N ASP A 398 -7.52 -1.54 -58.53
CA ASP A 398 -7.39 -1.21 -59.96
C ASP A 398 -6.18 -0.34 -60.34
N ASP A 399 -5.32 0.02 -59.38
CA ASP A 399 -4.18 0.93 -59.58
C ASP A 399 -4.58 2.38 -59.92
N GLU A 400 -5.85 2.75 -59.73
CA GLU A 400 -6.34 4.12 -59.87
C GLU A 400 -6.55 4.79 -58.50
N VAL A 401 -6.48 6.13 -58.47
CA VAL A 401 -6.74 6.88 -57.22
C VAL A 401 -8.25 6.94 -56.96
N ASP A 402 -8.73 6.16 -56.00
CA ASP A 402 -10.10 6.23 -55.50
C ASP A 402 -10.31 7.41 -54.53
N VAL A 403 -9.32 7.64 -53.66
CA VAL A 403 -9.40 8.63 -52.58
C VAL A 403 -8.25 9.64 -52.71
N ASP A 404 -8.60 10.92 -52.80
CA ASP A 404 -7.66 12.03 -52.91
C ASP A 404 -7.75 12.97 -51.69
N LEU A 405 -6.81 12.81 -50.75
CA LEU A 405 -6.63 13.69 -49.60
C LEU A 405 -5.47 14.66 -49.80
N SER A 406 -5.28 15.18 -51.02
CA SER A 406 -4.27 16.20 -51.37
C SER A 406 -4.28 17.44 -50.50
N HIS A 407 -5.39 17.73 -49.83
CA HIS A 407 -5.57 18.90 -48.96
C HIS A 407 -5.26 18.60 -47.48
N ARG A 408 -5.12 17.33 -47.08
CA ARG A 408 -4.89 16.95 -45.68
C ARG A 408 -3.49 17.37 -45.21
N GLY A 409 -3.43 18.00 -44.06
CA GLY A 409 -2.20 18.48 -43.42
C GLY A 409 -1.66 19.81 -43.93
N TYR A 410 -2.27 20.44 -44.94
CA TYR A 410 -1.78 21.73 -45.48
C TYR A 410 -2.44 22.96 -44.85
N VAL A 411 -1.67 24.06 -44.79
CA VAL A 411 -2.20 25.41 -44.53
C VAL A 411 -3.07 25.83 -45.72
N GLY A 412 -4.33 26.17 -45.45
CA GLY A 412 -5.34 26.43 -46.50
C GLY A 412 -6.08 25.19 -46.99
N GLY A 413 -5.70 24.00 -46.51
CA GLY A 413 -6.43 22.73 -46.66
C GLY A 413 -7.08 22.30 -45.34
N GLU A 414 -7.00 21.01 -45.02
CA GLU A 414 -7.53 20.43 -43.78
C GLU A 414 -6.40 20.12 -42.79
N LEU A 415 -6.26 20.95 -41.75
CA LEU A 415 -5.29 20.72 -40.68
C LEU A 415 -5.69 19.53 -39.80
N ILE A 416 -4.71 18.70 -39.44
CA ILE A 416 -4.91 17.57 -38.54
C ILE A 416 -4.87 18.08 -37.10
N THR A 417 -5.90 17.78 -36.32
CA THR A 417 -6.03 18.27 -34.94
C THR A 417 -6.36 17.15 -33.97
N TYR A 418 -5.71 17.18 -32.81
CA TYR A 418 -5.82 16.12 -31.80
C TYR A 418 -6.35 16.65 -30.47
N ILE A 419 -7.27 15.90 -29.87
CA ILE A 419 -7.60 16.02 -28.45
C ILE A 419 -6.63 15.11 -27.69
N VAL A 420 -5.94 15.67 -26.71
CA VAL A 420 -5.04 14.91 -25.82
C VAL A 420 -5.84 14.44 -24.61
N ARG A 421 -5.88 13.13 -24.39
CA ARG A 421 -6.50 12.52 -23.20
C ARG A 421 -5.47 11.73 -22.42
N ALA A 422 -5.44 11.89 -21.11
CA ALA A 422 -4.57 11.09 -20.23
C ALA A 422 -5.42 10.30 -19.24
N PHE A 423 -5.02 9.05 -18.99
CA PHE A 423 -5.66 8.14 -18.06
C PHE A 423 -4.65 7.58 -17.07
N TYR A 424 -5.10 7.35 -15.85
CA TYR A 424 -4.26 6.86 -14.78
C TYR A 424 -5.04 5.96 -13.83
N LEU A 425 -4.40 4.88 -13.39
CA LEU A 425 -4.92 3.95 -12.40
C LEU A 425 -3.82 3.65 -11.38
N PRO A 426 -3.93 4.15 -10.14
CA PRO A 426 -2.99 3.83 -9.08
C PRO A 426 -3.29 2.48 -8.42
N ALA A 427 -2.25 1.87 -7.87
CA ALA A 427 -2.35 0.78 -6.91
C ALA A 427 -1.26 0.92 -5.82
N GLN A 428 -1.56 0.43 -4.63
CA GLN A 428 -0.57 0.20 -3.60
C GLN A 428 0.05 -1.19 -3.82
N GLU A 429 1.38 -1.27 -3.97
CA GLU A 429 2.05 -2.57 -4.14
C GLU A 429 2.20 -3.28 -2.79
N LYS A 430 2.58 -2.53 -1.74
CA LYS A 430 2.79 -3.04 -0.39
C LYS A 430 2.10 -2.16 0.65
N ALA A 431 1.60 -2.78 1.71
CA ALA A 431 1.04 -2.05 2.85
C ALA A 431 2.05 -1.00 3.36
N ASP A 432 1.52 0.11 3.86
CA ASP A 432 2.26 1.28 4.36
C ASP A 432 3.01 2.13 3.31
N GLU A 433 3.06 1.74 2.03
CA GLU A 433 3.60 2.58 0.96
C GLU A 433 2.70 3.80 0.72
N GLU A 434 3.33 4.98 0.66
CA GLU A 434 2.64 6.28 0.48
C GLU A 434 2.55 6.70 -0.99
N VAL A 435 3.49 6.25 -1.82
CA VAL A 435 3.52 6.53 -3.26
C VAL A 435 2.79 5.43 -4.00
N MET A 436 1.64 5.75 -4.61
CA MET A 436 0.93 4.77 -5.43
C MET A 436 1.63 4.58 -6.77
N LYS A 437 1.72 3.33 -7.21
CA LYS A 437 2.33 2.94 -8.49
C LYS A 437 1.28 2.83 -9.58
N PRO A 438 1.62 3.11 -10.85
CA PRO A 438 0.72 2.86 -11.98
C PRO A 438 0.43 1.36 -12.13
N VAL A 439 -0.79 1.04 -12.55
CA VAL A 439 -1.20 -0.32 -12.91
C VAL A 439 -0.87 -0.60 -14.38
N TRP A 440 -0.30 -1.77 -14.65
CA TRP A 440 -0.20 -2.34 -15.99
C TRP A 440 -0.93 -3.69 -16.05
N PRO A 441 -1.66 -4.01 -17.14
CA PRO A 441 -1.94 -3.14 -18.28
C PRO A 441 -2.98 -2.07 -17.96
N TYR A 442 -3.17 -1.11 -18.87
CA TYR A 442 -4.28 -0.17 -18.78
C TYR A 442 -5.63 -0.91 -18.74
N LEU A 443 -6.34 -0.78 -17.62
CA LEU A 443 -7.67 -1.36 -17.41
C LEU A 443 -8.74 -0.33 -17.83
N TRP A 444 -9.24 -0.44 -19.07
CA TRP A 444 -10.10 0.58 -19.69
C TRP A 444 -11.43 0.83 -18.97
N ASP A 445 -11.89 -0.13 -18.17
CA ASP A 445 -13.13 -0.11 -17.40
C ASP A 445 -12.94 0.46 -15.97
N LYS A 446 -11.69 0.52 -15.48
CA LYS A 446 -11.36 1.00 -14.13
C LYS A 446 -10.56 2.30 -14.12
N ALA A 447 -9.66 2.48 -15.09
CA ALA A 447 -8.77 3.62 -15.15
C ALA A 447 -9.55 4.92 -15.38
N GLN A 448 -9.16 5.98 -14.66
CA GLN A 448 -9.85 7.26 -14.74
C GLN A 448 -9.22 8.16 -15.78
N GLU A 449 -10.07 8.89 -16.51
CA GLU A 449 -9.60 10.02 -17.31
C GLU A 449 -9.19 11.15 -16.37
N VAL A 450 -7.88 11.43 -16.34
CA VAL A 450 -7.30 12.46 -15.48
C VAL A 450 -7.04 13.76 -16.23
N TYR A 451 -7.08 13.75 -17.55
CA TYR A 451 -6.95 14.96 -18.36
C TYR A 451 -7.65 14.80 -19.71
N ASN A 452 -8.31 15.85 -20.16
CA ASN A 452 -8.82 15.99 -21.51
C ASN A 452 -8.59 17.43 -21.99
N SER A 453 -7.79 17.64 -23.05
CA SER A 453 -7.45 18.99 -23.50
C SER A 453 -8.67 19.83 -23.88
N GLU A 454 -9.71 19.22 -24.46
CA GLU A 454 -10.93 19.93 -24.85
C GLU A 454 -11.74 20.42 -23.63
N ARG A 455 -11.82 19.61 -22.57
CA ARG A 455 -12.57 19.96 -21.35
C ARG A 455 -11.72 20.78 -20.39
N ASP A 456 -10.52 20.30 -20.07
CA ASP A 456 -9.70 20.75 -18.94
C ASP A 456 -8.60 21.75 -19.35
N GLY A 457 -8.19 21.76 -20.62
CA GLY A 457 -7.17 22.69 -21.12
C GLY A 457 -7.62 24.14 -21.06
N VAL A 458 -6.77 25.04 -20.56
CA VAL A 458 -7.10 26.48 -20.45
C VAL A 458 -6.41 27.30 -21.54
N GLU A 459 -5.14 27.01 -21.80
CA GLU A 459 -4.33 27.70 -22.80
C GLU A 459 -4.62 27.21 -24.22
N TRP A 460 -4.89 25.91 -24.36
CA TRP A 460 -5.18 25.26 -25.63
C TRP A 460 -6.12 24.07 -25.40
N LYS A 461 -6.84 23.72 -26.45
CA LYS A 461 -7.86 22.67 -26.53
C LYS A 461 -7.49 21.58 -27.53
N LEU A 462 -6.84 21.95 -28.62
CA LEU A 462 -6.41 21.05 -29.70
C LEU A 462 -4.90 21.10 -29.86
N LEU A 463 -4.28 19.96 -30.09
CA LEU A 463 -2.86 19.84 -30.44
C LEU A 463 -2.75 19.67 -31.96
N LEU A 464 -1.90 20.49 -32.57
CA LEU A 464 -1.56 20.44 -33.98
C LEU A 464 -0.08 20.11 -34.11
N PRO A 465 0.29 19.00 -34.78
CA PRO A 465 1.68 18.73 -35.06
C PRO A 465 2.30 19.84 -35.90
N ARG A 466 3.59 20.08 -35.69
CA ARG A 466 4.29 21.19 -36.32
C ARG A 466 4.82 20.85 -37.71
N ALA A 467 5.23 19.60 -37.94
CA ALA A 467 5.72 19.16 -39.24
C ALA A 467 4.58 19.05 -40.26
N LEU A 468 4.65 19.88 -41.30
CA LEU A 468 3.68 19.90 -42.40
C LEU A 468 4.16 19.09 -43.62
N PRO A 469 3.25 18.72 -44.53
CA PRO A 469 3.58 17.89 -45.69
C PRO A 469 4.61 18.48 -46.66
N ASN A 470 4.64 19.80 -46.79
CA ASN A 470 5.62 20.53 -47.60
C ASN A 470 6.98 20.73 -46.92
N GLY A 471 7.14 20.26 -45.68
CA GLY A 471 8.33 20.50 -44.88
C GLY A 471 8.35 21.85 -44.15
N ASP A 472 7.22 22.58 -44.14
CA ASP A 472 7.10 23.80 -43.33
C ASP A 472 6.85 23.46 -41.85
N LEU A 473 7.30 24.37 -40.98
CA LEU A 473 7.05 24.34 -39.52
C LEU A 473 6.03 25.38 -39.07
N TYR A 474 5.65 26.29 -39.96
CA TYR A 474 4.85 27.46 -39.63
C TYR A 474 3.39 27.28 -40.02
N ILE A 475 2.52 27.29 -39.03
CA ILE A 475 1.08 27.43 -39.21
C ILE A 475 0.68 28.84 -38.73
N PRO A 476 0.17 29.71 -39.61
CA PRO A 476 -0.29 31.04 -39.22
C PRO A 476 -1.37 30.98 -38.14
N THR A 477 -1.29 31.85 -37.12
CA THR A 477 -2.22 31.85 -35.98
C THR A 477 -3.65 32.22 -36.36
N ASP A 478 -3.84 32.93 -37.47
CA ASP A 478 -5.14 33.29 -38.05
C ASP A 478 -5.79 32.14 -38.83
N VAL A 479 -5.01 31.12 -39.23
CA VAL A 479 -5.49 29.92 -39.92
C VAL A 479 -5.65 28.73 -38.97
N ALA A 480 -4.84 28.67 -37.90
CA ALA A 480 -4.98 27.63 -36.88
C ALA A 480 -6.36 27.73 -36.17
N PRO A 481 -7.06 26.60 -35.95
CA PRO A 481 -8.32 26.62 -35.21
C PRO A 481 -8.16 27.29 -33.84
N THR A 482 -9.16 28.06 -33.41
CA THR A 482 -9.08 28.80 -32.15
C THR A 482 -8.81 27.85 -30.97
N GLY A 483 -7.82 28.20 -30.13
CA GLY A 483 -7.39 27.37 -29.01
C GLY A 483 -6.48 26.20 -29.40
N SER A 484 -5.75 26.29 -30.52
CA SER A 484 -4.79 25.28 -30.95
C SER A 484 -3.39 25.52 -30.39
N LEU A 485 -2.71 24.45 -29.97
CA LEU A 485 -1.27 24.42 -29.69
C LEU A 485 -0.55 23.82 -30.89
N VAL A 486 0.26 24.63 -31.61
CA VAL A 486 1.08 24.17 -32.74
C VAL A 486 2.45 23.74 -32.22
N LYS A 487 2.57 22.47 -31.83
CA LYS A 487 3.78 21.91 -31.22
C LYS A 487 3.76 20.39 -31.29
N GLU A 488 4.94 19.79 -31.34
CA GLU A 488 5.14 18.33 -31.28
C GLU A 488 5.18 17.77 -29.86
N HIS A 489 5.29 18.67 -28.86
CA HIS A 489 5.29 18.34 -27.45
C HIS A 489 4.27 19.17 -26.70
N ALA A 490 3.50 18.53 -25.83
CA ALA A 490 2.55 19.20 -24.95
C ALA A 490 2.71 18.77 -23.49
N ASP A 491 2.80 19.75 -22.59
CA ASP A 491 2.73 19.51 -21.15
C ASP A 491 1.26 19.58 -20.74
N VAL A 492 0.80 18.58 -20.00
CA VAL A 492 -0.58 18.52 -19.49
C VAL A 492 -0.57 18.36 -17.97
N ARG A 493 -1.48 19.10 -17.31
CA ARG A 493 -1.67 19.03 -15.86
C ARG A 493 -2.89 18.15 -15.58
N ALA A 494 -2.64 16.91 -15.23
CA ALA A 494 -3.64 15.92 -14.88
C ALA A 494 -4.25 16.18 -13.50
N ALA A 495 -5.53 15.84 -13.37
CA ALA A 495 -6.30 15.84 -12.13
C ALA A 495 -5.92 14.65 -11.24
N ILE A 496 -4.65 14.62 -10.86
CA ILE A 496 -4.04 13.67 -9.93
C ILE A 496 -3.55 14.48 -8.72
N PHE A 497 -3.91 14.03 -7.52
CA PHE A 497 -3.76 14.76 -6.27
C PHE A 497 -3.10 13.90 -5.20
N ASP A 498 -2.68 14.53 -4.12
CA ASP A 498 -2.27 13.86 -2.89
C ASP A 498 -3.35 14.02 -1.82
N ALA A 499 -3.50 13.03 -0.96
CA ALA A 499 -4.33 13.09 0.23
C ALA A 499 -3.46 12.88 1.48
N LYS A 500 -3.55 13.79 2.45
CA LYS A 500 -2.90 13.69 3.76
C LYS A 500 -3.96 13.56 4.85
N LEU A 501 -4.01 12.40 5.46
CA LEU A 501 -4.97 12.03 6.49
C LEU A 501 -4.28 12.12 7.85
N ARG A 502 -4.86 12.85 8.79
CA ARG A 502 -4.39 12.94 10.17
C ARG A 502 -5.43 12.33 11.09
N PHE A 503 -5.02 11.37 11.90
CA PHE A 503 -5.90 10.64 12.80
C PHE A 503 -5.70 11.16 14.22
N GLY A 504 -6.82 11.47 14.87
CA GLY A 504 -6.84 12.06 16.20
C GLY A 504 -8.17 11.80 16.88
N TYR A 505 -8.31 12.12 18.15
CA TYR A 505 -9.59 12.06 18.84
C TYR A 505 -9.70 13.22 19.84
N GLU A 506 -10.87 13.84 19.93
CA GLU A 506 -11.10 14.99 20.85
C GLU A 506 -10.09 16.14 20.64
N GLY A 507 -9.67 16.38 19.41
CA GLY A 507 -8.66 17.38 19.06
C GLY A 507 -7.22 17.02 19.46
N LYS A 508 -6.98 15.82 20.01
CA LYS A 508 -5.66 15.29 20.34
C LYS A 508 -5.09 14.54 19.15
N THR A 509 -3.80 14.76 18.88
CA THR A 509 -3.02 13.87 18.00
C THR A 509 -2.79 12.54 18.69
N LEU A 510 -2.82 11.44 17.94
CA LEU A 510 -2.52 10.12 18.49
C LEU A 510 -1.05 10.05 18.94
N THR A 511 -0.81 9.41 20.08
CA THR A 511 0.54 9.03 20.49
C THR A 511 0.97 7.76 19.77
N ALA A 512 2.28 7.52 19.65
CA ALA A 512 2.82 6.31 19.01
C ALA A 512 2.27 5.02 19.65
N ASP A 513 2.04 5.03 20.97
CA ASP A 513 1.47 3.90 21.70
C ASP A 513 0.01 3.59 21.37
N ILE A 514 -0.77 4.59 20.93
CA ILE A 514 -2.14 4.37 20.47
C ILE A 514 -2.13 4.02 18.98
N ALA A 515 -1.32 4.73 18.20
CA ALA A 515 -1.23 4.58 16.76
C ALA A 515 -0.77 3.17 16.33
N LYS A 516 0.12 2.50 17.11
CA LYS A 516 0.62 1.15 16.81
C LYS A 516 -0.48 0.10 16.59
N ASP A 517 -1.63 0.26 17.23
CA ASP A 517 -2.78 -0.66 17.15
C ASP A 517 -3.86 -0.19 16.15
N LEU A 518 -3.59 0.90 15.43
CA LEU A 518 -4.48 1.47 14.41
C LEU A 518 -4.18 0.84 13.05
N LYS A 519 -5.20 0.24 12.44
CA LYS A 519 -5.22 -0.18 11.04
C LYS A 519 -6.15 0.76 10.26
N ILE A 520 -5.67 1.26 9.13
CA ILE A 520 -6.37 2.18 8.25
C ILE A 520 -6.50 1.51 6.89
N THR A 521 -7.71 1.47 6.36
CA THR A 521 -8.00 0.97 5.03
C THR A 521 -8.71 2.05 4.24
N ILE A 522 -8.24 2.33 3.03
CA ILE A 522 -8.75 3.39 2.17
C ILE A 522 -9.17 2.75 0.86
N LYS A 523 -10.43 2.94 0.48
CA LYS A 523 -11.00 2.31 -0.72
C LYS A 523 -11.64 3.32 -1.65
N ALA A 524 -11.45 3.16 -2.95
CA ALA A 524 -12.25 3.84 -3.96
C ALA A 524 -12.86 2.80 -4.91
N LYS A 525 -14.18 2.62 -4.78
CA LYS A 525 -14.92 1.57 -5.50
C LYS A 525 -14.91 1.76 -7.01
N GLU A 526 -14.95 3.01 -7.48
CA GLU A 526 -15.01 3.35 -8.92
C GLU A 526 -13.78 2.87 -9.71
N ILE A 527 -12.65 2.74 -9.03
CA ILE A 527 -11.36 2.35 -9.63
C ILE A 527 -10.81 1.06 -9.03
N ASP A 528 -11.61 0.37 -8.20
CA ASP A 528 -11.21 -0.83 -7.45
C ASP A 528 -9.89 -0.67 -6.68
N PHE A 529 -9.71 0.52 -6.09
CA PHE A 529 -8.50 0.87 -5.35
C PHE A 529 -8.67 0.53 -3.88
N GLU A 530 -7.61 -0.04 -3.30
CA GLU A 530 -7.48 -0.29 -1.87
C GLU A 530 -6.04 -0.01 -1.45
N ALA A 531 -5.90 0.72 -0.33
CA ALA A 531 -4.62 0.96 0.32
C ALA A 531 -4.74 0.72 1.83
N GLU A 532 -3.74 0.07 2.41
CA GLU A 532 -3.66 -0.25 3.83
C GLU A 532 -2.46 0.43 4.49
N PHE A 533 -2.69 0.94 5.70
CA PHE A 533 -1.68 1.52 6.57
C PHE A 533 -1.89 1.02 7.99
N SER A 534 -0.81 0.79 8.73
CA SER A 534 -0.86 0.35 10.12
C SER A 534 0.16 1.11 10.96
N GLY A 535 -0.18 1.38 12.22
CA GLY A 535 0.78 1.94 13.16
C GLY A 535 1.05 3.44 13.00
N LYS A 536 0.30 4.15 12.14
CA LYS A 536 0.54 5.56 11.79
C LYS A 536 -0.59 6.46 12.28
N ASP A 537 -0.23 7.64 12.79
CA ASP A 537 -1.16 8.72 13.15
C ASP A 537 -1.41 9.68 11.97
N THR A 538 -0.50 9.73 11.01
CA THR A 538 -0.63 10.49 9.77
C THR A 538 -0.26 9.59 8.59
N VAL A 539 -1.11 9.61 7.56
CA VAL A 539 -0.90 8.86 6.31
C VAL A 539 -0.94 9.83 5.14
N SER A 540 0.01 9.71 4.21
CA SER A 540 -0.02 10.43 2.94
C SER A 540 -0.23 9.43 1.81
N LEU A 541 -1.21 9.68 0.95
CA LEU A 541 -1.44 8.94 -0.29
C LEU A 541 -1.11 9.86 -1.44
N LEU A 542 -0.11 9.48 -2.23
CA LEU A 542 0.37 10.28 -3.35
C LEU A 542 -0.12 9.69 -4.66
N LYS A 543 -0.42 10.56 -5.63
CA LYS A 543 -0.87 10.19 -6.99
C LYS A 543 -2.25 9.52 -7.04
N LEU A 544 -3.27 10.15 -6.44
CA LEU A 544 -4.67 9.71 -6.50
C LEU A 544 -5.46 10.47 -7.59
N PRO A 545 -6.17 9.80 -8.51
CA PRO A 545 -7.07 10.46 -9.44
C PRO A 545 -8.31 10.99 -8.71
N ARG A 546 -9.10 11.82 -9.43
CA ARG A 546 -10.45 12.22 -8.97
C ARG A 546 -11.30 11.00 -8.63
N GLY A 547 -12.07 11.12 -7.56
CA GLY A 547 -12.98 10.08 -7.10
C GLY A 547 -13.37 10.29 -5.65
N THR A 548 -14.33 9.50 -5.19
CA THR A 548 -14.72 9.43 -3.77
C THR A 548 -14.01 8.27 -3.10
N TYR A 549 -13.30 8.57 -2.02
CA TYR A 549 -12.53 7.62 -1.24
C TYR A 549 -13.18 7.43 0.13
N THR A 550 -13.26 6.19 0.59
CA THR A 550 -13.74 5.83 1.93
C THR A 550 -12.55 5.44 2.79
N VAL A 551 -12.37 6.12 3.92
CA VAL A 551 -11.41 5.80 4.96
C VAL A 551 -12.14 5.03 6.06
N GLU A 552 -11.65 3.85 6.37
CA GLU A 552 -12.05 3.06 7.53
C GLU A 552 -10.85 2.90 8.46
N ALA A 553 -11.03 3.25 9.73
CA ALA A 553 -10.01 3.10 10.75
C ALA A 553 -10.49 2.12 11.82
N VAL A 554 -9.71 1.07 12.03
CA VAL A 554 -9.95 -0.01 12.99
C VAL A 554 -8.85 0.05 14.05
N TRP A 555 -9.23 0.12 15.32
CA TRP A 555 -8.28 0.18 16.44
C TRP A 555 -8.55 -0.96 17.40
N LYS A 556 -7.53 -1.80 17.66
CA LYS A 556 -7.65 -3.03 18.47
C LYS A 556 -8.85 -3.93 18.09
N GLY A 557 -9.16 -4.01 16.80
CA GLY A 557 -10.25 -4.83 16.25
C GLY A 557 -11.61 -4.13 16.13
N GLU A 558 -11.75 -2.89 16.61
CA GLU A 558 -13.02 -2.15 16.60
C GLU A 558 -12.98 -1.01 15.59
N THR A 559 -14.03 -0.85 14.78
CA THR A 559 -14.13 0.26 13.81
C THR A 559 -14.37 1.57 14.57
N VAL A 560 -13.33 2.41 14.62
CA VAL A 560 -13.35 3.69 15.36
C VAL A 560 -13.56 4.90 14.46
N ALA A 561 -13.41 4.79 13.14
CA ALA A 561 -13.86 5.83 12.23
C ALA A 561 -14.24 5.24 10.86
N ARG A 562 -15.24 5.85 10.23
CA ARG A 562 -15.56 5.64 8.83
C ARG A 562 -15.98 6.98 8.23
N LYS A 563 -15.15 7.54 7.36
CA LYS A 563 -15.40 8.84 6.68
C LYS A 563 -15.18 8.69 5.18
N THR A 564 -15.86 9.51 4.39
CA THR A 564 -15.57 9.66 2.97
C THR A 564 -14.91 11.01 2.71
N PHE A 565 -13.97 11.06 1.78
CA PHE A 565 -13.44 12.31 1.24
C PHE A 565 -13.53 12.28 -0.28
N ASP A 566 -13.86 13.42 -0.86
CA ASP A 566 -14.10 13.55 -2.29
C ASP A 566 -13.01 14.41 -2.93
N LEU A 567 -12.33 13.84 -3.94
CA LEU A 567 -11.32 14.52 -4.74
C LEU A 567 -11.88 15.08 -6.06
N SER A 568 -13.17 14.92 -6.35
CA SER A 568 -13.78 15.26 -7.65
C SER A 568 -13.74 16.75 -8.01
N THR A 569 -13.88 17.63 -7.01
CA THR A 569 -13.97 19.10 -7.20
C THR A 569 -12.74 19.85 -6.67
N VAL A 570 -11.68 19.13 -6.35
CA VAL A 570 -10.47 19.69 -5.74
C VAL A 570 -9.69 20.57 -6.71
N ASN A 571 -9.20 21.70 -6.21
CA ASN A 571 -8.37 22.68 -6.92
C ASN A 571 -7.03 22.96 -6.22
N VAL A 572 -6.64 22.12 -5.25
CA VAL A 572 -5.34 22.14 -4.57
C VAL A 572 -4.65 20.79 -4.78
N GLY A 573 -3.33 20.77 -4.93
CA GLY A 573 -2.65 19.52 -5.27
C GLY A 573 -2.51 18.53 -4.11
N THR A 574 -2.66 18.99 -2.87
CA THR A 574 -2.69 18.13 -1.68
C THR A 574 -3.88 18.49 -0.81
N VAL A 575 -4.78 17.53 -0.58
CA VAL A 575 -5.92 17.65 0.32
C VAL A 575 -5.53 17.14 1.69
N THR A 576 -5.74 17.94 2.73
CA THR A 576 -5.55 17.49 4.12
C THR A 576 -6.93 17.25 4.75
N MET A 577 -7.08 16.11 5.43
CA MET A 577 -8.29 15.81 6.20
C MET A 577 -7.93 15.29 7.60
N ASP A 578 -8.62 15.82 8.60
CA ASP A 578 -8.58 15.32 9.97
C ASP A 578 -9.70 14.29 10.19
N VAL A 579 -9.29 13.10 10.63
CA VAL A 579 -10.16 11.95 10.90
C VAL A 579 -10.28 11.78 12.41
N ASP A 580 -11.37 12.30 12.96
CA ASP A 580 -11.73 12.08 14.36
C ASP A 580 -12.13 10.63 14.59
N LEU A 581 -11.34 9.93 15.40
CA LEU A 581 -11.63 8.61 15.90
C LEU A 581 -12.68 8.68 17.02
N SER A 582 -13.55 7.68 17.05
CA SER A 582 -14.59 7.46 18.07
C SER A 582 -13.99 6.93 19.38
N LEU A 583 -12.93 7.61 19.84
CA LEU A 583 -12.20 7.36 21.07
C LEU A 583 -12.43 8.53 22.05
N THR A 584 -12.30 8.27 23.34
CA THR A 584 -12.45 9.27 24.41
C THR A 584 -11.63 8.89 25.63
N ASP A 585 -11.24 9.89 26.42
CA ASP A 585 -10.67 9.65 27.74
C ASP A 585 -11.76 9.85 28.79
N VAL A 586 -11.95 8.86 29.68
CA VAL A 586 -12.93 8.96 30.77
C VAL A 586 -12.20 9.14 32.09
N VAL A 587 -12.66 10.11 32.87
CA VAL A 587 -12.15 10.34 34.22
C VAL A 587 -13.19 9.85 35.23
N PHE A 588 -12.78 8.96 36.11
CA PHE A 588 -13.53 8.51 37.26
C PHE A 588 -12.98 9.19 38.51
N GLU A 589 -13.79 10.02 39.13
CA GLU A 589 -13.51 10.59 40.44
C GLU A 589 -13.96 9.60 41.52
N VAL A 590 -12.99 9.09 42.27
CA VAL A 590 -13.19 8.03 43.25
C VAL A 590 -13.34 8.64 44.63
N VAL A 591 -14.49 8.42 45.26
CA VAL A 591 -14.83 9.01 46.56
C VAL A 591 -15.45 7.97 47.49
N ASP A 592 -15.41 8.27 48.79
CA ASP A 592 -16.14 7.51 49.80
C ASP A 592 -17.63 7.92 49.85
N LEU A 593 -18.42 7.32 50.76
CA LEU A 593 -19.84 7.65 50.90
C LEU A 593 -20.09 9.09 51.38
N ALA A 594 -19.09 9.73 51.98
CA ALA A 594 -19.11 11.13 52.43
C ALA A 594 -18.51 12.10 51.39
N GLU A 595 -18.28 11.63 50.15
CA GLU A 595 -17.70 12.40 49.04
C GLU A 595 -16.27 12.89 49.28
N ARG A 596 -15.53 12.25 50.19
CA ARG A 596 -14.10 12.53 50.36
C ARG A 596 -13.29 11.77 49.32
N PRO A 597 -12.22 12.38 48.77
CA PRO A 597 -11.36 11.74 47.78
C PRO A 597 -10.64 10.52 48.37
N LEU A 598 -10.68 9.40 47.66
CA LEU A 598 -9.92 8.19 48.00
C LEU A 598 -8.68 8.08 47.12
N ALA A 599 -7.51 7.90 47.72
CA ALA A 599 -6.28 7.66 46.97
C ALA A 599 -6.27 6.23 46.41
N ILE A 600 -6.13 6.11 45.08
CA ILE A 600 -6.17 4.84 44.36
C ILE A 600 -4.85 4.63 43.61
N THR A 601 -4.46 3.39 43.41
CA THR A 601 -3.33 3.03 42.54
C THR A 601 -3.82 2.33 41.28
N ALA A 602 -3.03 2.34 40.21
CA ALA A 602 -3.44 1.80 38.92
C ALA A 602 -3.76 0.29 38.97
N GLU A 603 -3.11 -0.47 39.85
CA GLU A 603 -3.34 -1.92 40.02
C GLU A 603 -4.71 -2.24 40.62
N LYS A 604 -5.39 -1.25 41.20
CA LYS A 604 -6.72 -1.37 41.80
C LYS A 604 -7.86 -1.05 40.83
N VAL A 605 -7.54 -0.86 39.55
CA VAL A 605 -8.51 -0.55 38.51
C VAL A 605 -8.55 -1.69 37.51
N THR A 606 -9.73 -2.25 37.27
CA THR A 606 -9.96 -3.22 36.19
C THR A 606 -10.95 -2.65 35.18
N VAL A 607 -10.67 -2.88 33.90
CA VAL A 607 -11.50 -2.44 32.78
C VAL A 607 -11.75 -3.64 31.88
N GLU A 608 -13.02 -3.97 31.67
CA GLU A 608 -13.48 -5.11 30.88
C GLU A 608 -14.44 -4.66 29.77
N ASN A 609 -14.74 -5.58 28.84
CA ASN A 609 -15.73 -5.43 27.76
C ASN A 609 -15.38 -4.40 26.66
N GLY A 610 -14.11 -4.00 26.54
CA GLY A 610 -13.65 -3.23 25.38
C GLY A 610 -12.17 -2.86 25.42
N PRO A 611 -11.60 -2.42 24.29
CA PRO A 611 -10.22 -1.97 24.23
C PRO A 611 -10.04 -0.58 24.86
N TYR A 612 -8.88 -0.35 25.47
CA TYR A 612 -8.42 0.95 25.97
C TYR A 612 -6.89 1.03 25.81
N ALA A 613 -6.32 2.24 25.87
CA ALA A 613 -4.89 2.44 25.67
C ALA A 613 -4.09 2.28 26.96
N ALA A 614 -4.49 3.00 28.01
CA ALA A 614 -3.80 3.01 29.28
C ALA A 614 -4.74 3.40 30.43
N ILE A 615 -4.31 3.10 31.66
CA ILE A 615 -4.92 3.61 32.89
C ILE A 615 -3.90 4.55 33.54
N SER A 616 -4.32 5.77 33.85
CA SER A 616 -3.52 6.76 34.56
C SER A 616 -4.26 7.16 35.83
N VAL A 617 -3.63 7.01 36.98
CA VAL A 617 -4.22 7.40 38.27
C VAL A 617 -3.45 8.57 38.84
N LYS A 618 -4.17 9.64 39.20
CA LYS A 618 -3.62 10.80 39.88
C LYS A 618 -4.54 11.17 41.03
N ASP A 619 -4.03 11.04 42.25
CA ASP A 619 -4.77 11.25 43.50
C ASP A 619 -6.02 10.35 43.56
N ASN A 620 -7.21 10.93 43.46
CA ASN A 620 -8.49 10.24 43.46
C ASN A 620 -9.13 10.16 42.06
N LYS A 621 -8.39 10.52 41.00
CA LYS A 621 -8.89 10.52 39.62
C LYS A 621 -8.24 9.39 38.84
N VAL A 622 -9.05 8.44 38.42
CA VAL A 622 -8.68 7.35 37.52
C VAL A 622 -9.06 7.76 36.11
N THR A 623 -8.08 7.97 35.23
CA THR A 623 -8.30 8.26 33.81
C THR A 623 -8.06 7.01 33.01
N VAL A 624 -9.08 6.54 32.29
CA VAL A 624 -8.94 5.48 31.30
C VAL A 624 -8.82 6.16 29.93
N VAL A 625 -7.66 5.97 29.30
CA VAL A 625 -7.25 6.67 28.07
C VAL A 625 -7.71 5.90 26.84
N ALA A 626 -8.28 6.62 25.85
CA ALA A 626 -8.70 6.12 24.55
C ALA A 626 -9.63 4.90 24.62
N MET A 627 -10.79 5.08 25.23
CA MET A 627 -11.91 4.13 25.20
C MET A 627 -12.78 4.36 23.96
N VAL A 628 -13.35 3.29 23.39
CA VAL A 628 -14.22 3.35 22.20
C VAL A 628 -15.63 3.82 22.60
N LYS A 629 -16.08 4.96 22.07
CA LYS A 629 -17.32 5.66 22.51
C LYS A 629 -18.60 4.84 22.44
N HIS A 630 -18.69 3.91 21.49
CA HIS A 630 -19.91 3.15 21.22
C HIS A 630 -19.95 1.77 21.92
N LEU A 631 -18.91 1.40 22.66
CA LEU A 631 -18.86 0.17 23.44
C LEU A 631 -19.26 0.40 24.89
N THR A 632 -19.81 -0.63 25.52
CA THR A 632 -20.15 -0.62 26.95
C THR A 632 -19.02 -1.25 27.74
N TYR A 633 -18.47 -0.51 28.71
CA TYR A 633 -17.36 -0.95 29.54
C TYR A 633 -17.83 -1.27 30.95
N THR A 634 -17.13 -2.22 31.58
CA THR A 634 -17.20 -2.45 33.02
C THR A 634 -15.90 -1.97 33.64
N VAL A 635 -15.96 -0.87 34.40
CA VAL A 635 -14.81 -0.30 35.11
C VAL A 635 -15.01 -0.53 36.60
N SER A 636 -14.17 -1.36 37.21
CA SER A 636 -14.20 -1.59 38.66
C SER A 636 -12.98 -0.96 39.31
N VAL A 637 -13.20 -0.25 40.41
CA VAL A 637 -12.14 0.33 41.23
C VAL A 637 -12.26 -0.27 42.62
N SER A 638 -11.18 -0.88 43.12
CA SER A 638 -11.11 -1.39 44.48
C SER A 638 -10.30 -0.49 45.40
N TYR A 639 -10.61 -0.56 46.69
CA TYR A 639 -9.91 0.15 47.75
C TYR A 639 -9.62 -0.83 48.89
N SER A 640 -8.38 -0.82 49.37
CA SER A 640 -7.95 -1.62 50.50
C SER A 640 -7.64 -0.72 51.70
N GLY A 641 -8.22 -1.03 52.84
CA GLY A 641 -7.96 -0.37 54.11
C GLY A 641 -8.38 -1.28 55.25
N TYR A 642 -7.74 -1.16 56.41
CA TYR A 642 -8.09 -1.97 57.60
C TYR A 642 -8.07 -3.49 57.31
N ASP A 643 -7.07 -3.95 56.54
CA ASP A 643 -6.90 -5.35 56.08
C ASP A 643 -8.11 -5.95 55.33
N LYS A 644 -8.99 -5.09 54.81
CA LYS A 644 -10.16 -5.46 54.03
C LYS A 644 -10.18 -4.72 52.70
N GLU A 645 -10.87 -5.29 51.73
CA GLU A 645 -11.01 -4.72 50.39
C GLU A 645 -12.48 -4.56 50.05
N THR A 646 -12.76 -3.45 49.36
CA THR A 646 -14.07 -3.14 48.81
C THR A 646 -13.93 -2.65 47.37
N ALA A 647 -15.02 -2.67 46.61
CA ALA A 647 -15.01 -2.19 45.24
C ALA A 647 -16.32 -1.48 44.88
N ALA A 648 -16.24 -0.64 43.85
CA ALA A 648 -17.40 -0.14 43.14
C ALA A 648 -17.18 -0.33 41.65
N THR A 649 -18.27 -0.56 40.93
CA THR A 649 -18.24 -0.83 39.49
C THR A 649 -19.13 0.14 38.76
N TYR A 650 -18.61 0.69 37.66
CA TYR A 650 -19.36 1.42 36.65
C TYR A 650 -19.59 0.52 35.44
N VAL A 651 -20.82 0.47 34.95
CA VAL A 651 -21.18 -0.20 33.69
C VAL A 651 -21.87 0.82 32.79
N GLY A 652 -21.29 1.08 31.62
CA GLY A 652 -21.87 2.02 30.67
C GLY A 652 -20.93 2.41 29.53
N ILE A 653 -21.41 3.28 28.65
CA ILE A 653 -20.60 3.88 27.59
C ILE A 653 -19.62 4.91 28.17
N PRO A 654 -18.42 5.06 27.61
CA PRO A 654 -17.42 5.97 28.14
C PRO A 654 -17.81 7.42 27.82
N GLU A 655 -18.40 8.13 28.79
CA GLU A 655 -18.85 9.51 28.61
C GLU A 655 -18.51 10.42 29.81
N GLY A 656 -17.82 11.52 29.54
CA GLY A 656 -17.61 12.61 30.51
C GLY A 656 -16.88 12.22 31.80
N LEU A 657 -17.05 13.07 32.82
CA LEU A 657 -16.58 12.80 34.19
C LEU A 657 -17.64 11.97 34.92
N LYS A 658 -17.22 10.86 35.53
CA LYS A 658 -18.08 10.02 36.37
C LYS A 658 -17.57 10.03 37.82
N THR A 659 -18.48 9.98 38.78
CA THR A 659 -18.12 9.83 40.20
C THR A 659 -18.45 8.42 40.66
N LEU A 660 -17.45 7.71 41.19
CA LEU A 660 -17.58 6.36 41.68
C LEU A 660 -17.52 6.35 43.21
N LYS A 661 -18.67 6.09 43.85
CA LYS A 661 -18.81 6.06 45.32
C LYS A 661 -18.54 4.67 45.85
N LEU A 662 -17.39 4.46 46.48
CA LEU A 662 -17.07 3.19 47.15
C LEU A 662 -17.79 3.13 48.49
N PRO A 663 -18.19 1.94 48.98
CA PRO A 663 -18.81 1.76 50.28
C PRO A 663 -17.74 1.83 51.38
N VAL A 664 -17.09 2.99 51.46
CA VAL A 664 -16.10 3.37 52.46
C VAL A 664 -16.73 4.50 53.27
N GLY A 665 -16.52 4.49 54.60
CA GLY A 665 -17.09 5.52 55.46
C GLY A 665 -16.41 5.64 56.80
N ASP A 666 -17.01 6.46 57.66
CA ASP A 666 -16.57 6.63 59.04
C ASP A 666 -17.28 5.60 59.93
N VAL A 667 -16.51 4.80 60.65
CA VAL A 667 -17.01 3.87 61.66
C VAL A 667 -16.86 4.50 63.03
N VAL A 668 -17.99 4.67 63.70
CA VAL A 668 -18.10 5.29 65.02
C VAL A 668 -18.25 4.18 66.05
N ILE A 669 -17.29 4.07 66.97
CA ILE A 669 -17.32 3.09 68.05
C ILE A 669 -17.49 3.85 69.36
N THR A 670 -18.61 3.65 70.03
CA THR A 670 -18.90 4.23 71.34
C THR A 670 -18.69 3.16 72.41
N VAL A 671 -17.82 3.44 73.38
CA VAL A 671 -17.52 2.56 74.49
C VAL A 671 -18.29 3.04 75.72
N VAL A 672 -19.12 2.17 76.27
CA VAL A 672 -19.94 2.47 77.45
C VAL A 672 -19.68 1.48 78.58
N ASP A 673 -19.90 1.93 79.81
CA ASP A 673 -19.94 1.05 80.99
C ASP A 673 -21.29 0.34 81.13
N LEU A 674 -21.45 -0.44 82.21
CA LEU A 674 -22.68 -1.18 82.53
C LEU A 674 -23.92 -0.30 82.78
N ASP A 675 -23.73 0.98 83.08
CA ASP A 675 -24.78 1.97 83.27
C ASP A 675 -25.09 2.74 81.97
N GLY A 676 -24.46 2.36 80.86
CA GLY A 676 -24.56 3.06 79.58
C GLY A 676 -23.83 4.41 79.58
N LYS A 677 -23.01 4.70 80.59
CA LYS A 677 -22.23 5.94 80.62
C LYS A 677 -21.00 5.81 79.73
N PRO A 678 -20.63 6.89 79.01
CA PRO A 678 -19.49 6.87 78.12
C PRO A 678 -18.16 6.72 78.85
N ILE A 679 -17.27 5.90 78.31
CA ILE A 679 -15.92 5.69 78.85
C ILE A 679 -14.89 6.43 77.98
N GLY A 680 -14.40 7.56 78.49
CA GLY A 680 -13.31 8.29 77.85
C GLY A 680 -11.91 7.73 78.13
N GLY A 681 -11.01 7.86 77.16
CA GLY A 681 -9.61 7.45 77.23
C GLY A 681 -9.32 5.95 76.99
N ALA A 682 -10.32 5.15 76.61
CA ALA A 682 -10.14 3.75 76.23
C ALA A 682 -9.49 3.66 74.83
N LEU A 683 -8.46 2.84 74.67
CA LEU A 683 -7.81 2.56 73.40
C LEU A 683 -8.62 1.54 72.61
N VAL A 684 -9.26 1.95 71.53
CA VAL A 684 -9.94 1.08 70.59
C VAL A 684 -8.97 0.74 69.47
N LYS A 685 -8.85 -0.54 69.13
CA LYS A 685 -8.08 -1.03 67.99
C LYS A 685 -8.99 -1.73 67.01
N LEU A 686 -9.04 -1.23 65.77
CA LEU A 686 -9.81 -1.76 64.65
C LEU A 686 -8.83 -2.16 63.55
N ALA A 687 -8.70 -3.47 63.27
CA ALA A 687 -7.82 -4.00 62.23
C ALA A 687 -6.44 -3.30 62.16
N GLY A 688 -5.75 -3.26 63.29
CA GLY A 688 -4.42 -2.66 63.42
C GLY A 688 -4.40 -1.15 63.71
N ALA A 689 -5.41 -0.39 63.34
CA ALA A 689 -5.50 1.05 63.63
C ALA A 689 -5.97 1.30 65.07
N GLU A 690 -5.35 2.26 65.77
CA GLU A 690 -5.60 2.52 67.18
C GLU A 690 -6.09 3.96 67.41
N LYS A 691 -7.16 4.13 68.19
CA LYS A 691 -7.70 5.45 68.55
C LYS A 691 -8.24 5.45 69.97
N LYS A 692 -7.99 6.51 70.73
CA LYS A 692 -8.54 6.68 72.07
C LYS A 692 -9.94 7.28 72.01
N THR A 693 -10.83 6.82 72.88
CA THR A 693 -12.16 7.42 73.04
C THR A 693 -12.07 8.81 73.65
N ASP A 694 -12.92 9.71 73.20
CA ASP A 694 -13.05 11.08 73.73
C ASP A 694 -13.87 11.15 75.04
N SER A 695 -14.19 12.35 75.51
CA SER A 695 -15.02 12.54 76.71
C SER A 695 -16.45 11.97 76.61
N GLN A 696 -16.92 11.69 75.39
CA GLN A 696 -18.22 11.06 75.11
C GLN A 696 -18.07 9.56 74.84
N GLY A 697 -16.90 8.98 75.10
CA GLY A 697 -16.66 7.55 74.93
C GLY A 697 -16.55 7.13 73.47
N THR A 698 -16.38 8.06 72.54
CA THR A 698 -16.43 7.78 71.10
C THR A 698 -15.04 7.75 70.48
N ALA A 699 -14.79 6.75 69.62
CA ALA A 699 -13.64 6.64 68.73
C ALA A 699 -14.13 6.54 67.28
N ILE A 700 -13.69 7.46 66.42
CA ILE A 700 -14.10 7.52 65.01
C ILE A 700 -12.96 7.04 64.10
N PHE A 701 -13.15 5.93 63.41
CA PHE A 701 -12.22 5.42 62.40
C PHE A 701 -12.69 5.89 61.03
N GLN A 702 -11.82 6.57 60.29
CA GLN A 702 -12.16 7.13 58.99
C GLN A 702 -11.69 6.21 57.87
N MET A 703 -12.34 6.30 56.72
CA MET A 703 -12.00 5.56 55.50
C MET A 703 -12.00 4.03 55.68
N VAL A 704 -12.96 3.52 56.45
CA VAL A 704 -13.13 2.09 56.71
C VAL A 704 -14.00 1.47 55.61
N PRO A 705 -13.58 0.37 54.94
CA PRO A 705 -14.45 -0.39 54.06
C PRO A 705 -15.66 -0.95 54.81
N LEU A 706 -16.87 -0.71 54.30
CA LEU A 706 -18.10 -1.11 54.98
C LEU A 706 -18.67 -2.42 54.42
N GLU A 707 -18.54 -2.63 53.12
CA GLU A 707 -18.97 -3.83 52.40
C GLU A 707 -17.79 -4.41 51.61
N ASP A 708 -17.76 -5.72 51.40
CA ASP A 708 -16.74 -6.36 50.58
C ASP A 708 -16.98 -6.08 49.08
N ALA A 709 -16.10 -6.60 48.22
CA ALA A 709 -16.23 -6.44 46.77
C ALA A 709 -17.53 -7.03 46.18
N ALA A 710 -18.21 -7.94 46.90
CA ALA A 710 -19.49 -8.52 46.51
C ALA A 710 -20.70 -7.75 47.08
N GLY A 711 -20.47 -6.66 47.81
CA GLY A 711 -21.52 -5.88 48.48
C GLY A 711 -22.02 -6.50 49.78
N MET A 712 -21.30 -7.48 50.34
CA MET A 712 -21.67 -8.12 51.60
C MET A 712 -21.12 -7.33 52.79
N PRO A 713 -21.83 -7.25 53.92
CA PRO A 713 -21.33 -6.64 55.15
C PRO A 713 -19.98 -7.22 55.60
N ILE A 714 -19.03 -6.36 55.99
CA ILE A 714 -17.71 -6.80 56.48
C ILE A 714 -17.73 -6.93 58.00
N THR A 715 -17.21 -8.04 58.51
CA THR A 715 -16.94 -8.20 59.94
C THR A 715 -15.50 -7.85 60.27
N TYR A 716 -15.32 -7.00 61.28
CA TYR A 716 -14.04 -6.60 61.86
C TYR A 716 -13.90 -7.05 63.30
N ASP A 717 -12.71 -7.53 63.63
CA ASP A 717 -12.31 -7.73 65.02
C ASP A 717 -11.87 -6.39 65.62
N VAL A 718 -12.43 -6.08 66.78
CA VAL A 718 -12.17 -4.86 67.54
C VAL A 718 -11.66 -5.25 68.92
N THR A 719 -10.66 -4.55 69.42
CA THR A 719 -10.26 -4.68 70.83
C THR A 719 -10.35 -3.33 71.52
N VAL A 720 -10.90 -3.31 72.73
CA VAL A 720 -11.00 -2.11 73.57
C VAL A 720 -10.16 -2.34 74.81
N SER A 721 -9.19 -1.45 75.05
CA SER A 721 -8.24 -1.56 76.15
C SER A 721 -8.24 -0.30 77.02
N ARG A 722 -8.42 -0.45 78.33
CA ARG A 722 -8.17 0.62 79.31
C ARG A 722 -7.32 0.09 80.47
N GLU A 723 -7.96 -0.63 81.38
CA GLU A 723 -7.29 -1.38 82.46
C GLU A 723 -7.15 -2.87 82.09
N VAL A 724 -8.06 -3.36 81.23
CA VAL A 724 -8.09 -4.71 80.71
C VAL A 724 -8.49 -4.65 79.22
N THR A 725 -8.07 -5.63 78.42
CA THR A 725 -8.42 -5.72 77.00
C THR A 725 -9.67 -6.60 76.82
N VAL A 726 -10.68 -6.06 76.15
CA VAL A 726 -11.94 -6.73 75.80
C VAL A 726 -12.00 -6.89 74.27
N PRO A 727 -12.07 -8.13 73.75
CA PRO A 727 -12.35 -8.36 72.34
C PRO A 727 -13.83 -8.14 72.03
N ALA A 728 -14.13 -7.65 70.84
CA ALA A 728 -15.46 -7.48 70.29
C ALA A 728 -15.41 -7.70 68.77
N SER A 729 -16.56 -7.96 68.16
CA SER A 729 -16.69 -7.99 66.70
C SER A 729 -17.78 -7.01 66.27
N ILE A 730 -17.54 -6.31 65.17
CA ILE A 730 -18.52 -5.41 64.57
C ILE A 730 -18.74 -5.81 63.11
N THR A 731 -19.97 -5.71 62.62
CA THR A 731 -20.31 -5.97 61.23
C THR A 731 -20.80 -4.68 60.58
N THR A 732 -19.99 -4.13 59.69
CA THR A 732 -20.25 -2.89 58.98
C THR A 732 -21.08 -3.11 57.73
N SER A 733 -21.85 -2.09 57.35
CA SER A 733 -22.53 -2.00 56.05
C SER A 733 -22.79 -0.52 55.73
N ARG A 734 -23.33 -0.19 54.55
CA ARG A 734 -23.76 1.19 54.24
C ARG A 734 -24.76 1.78 55.25
N SER A 735 -25.57 0.93 55.90
CA SER A 735 -26.58 1.33 56.87
C SER A 735 -26.12 1.23 58.33
N THR A 736 -25.03 0.50 58.59
CA THR A 736 -24.55 0.21 59.94
C THR A 736 -23.09 0.62 60.08
N THR A 737 -22.88 1.85 60.55
CA THR A 737 -21.53 2.43 60.75
C THR A 737 -21.27 2.84 62.20
N SER A 738 -22.27 2.75 63.08
CA SER A 738 -22.17 3.12 64.49
C SER A 738 -22.38 1.90 65.39
N PHE A 739 -21.43 1.64 66.28
CA PHE A 739 -21.42 0.49 67.16
C PHE A 739 -21.24 0.93 68.60
N THR A 740 -21.98 0.29 69.51
CA THR A 740 -21.78 0.47 70.95
C THR A 740 -21.14 -0.79 71.51
N ILE A 741 -19.92 -0.65 72.05
CA ILE A 741 -19.21 -1.74 72.70
C ILE A 741 -19.32 -1.56 74.22
N LEU A 742 -19.81 -2.60 74.88
CA LEU A 742 -19.90 -2.63 76.33
C LEU A 742 -18.54 -2.99 76.93
N TYR A 743 -17.92 -2.07 77.65
CA TYR A 743 -16.73 -2.33 78.45
C TYR A 743 -17.16 -2.70 79.87
N GLY A 744 -17.85 -3.84 79.96
CA GLY A 744 -18.36 -4.38 81.22
C GLY A 744 -17.34 -5.29 81.88
N LEU A 745 -17.06 -5.07 83.15
CA LEU A 745 -16.29 -5.99 83.98
C LEU A 745 -17.25 -6.69 84.95
N GLY A 746 -17.20 -8.02 85.02
CA GLY A 746 -18.01 -8.84 85.91
C GLY A 746 -17.28 -9.26 87.17
N THR A 747 -17.96 -10.07 87.97
CA THR A 747 -17.48 -10.55 89.26
C THR A 747 -17.60 -12.08 89.32
N ILE A 748 -16.54 -12.75 89.78
CA ILE A 748 -16.58 -14.18 90.13
C ILE A 748 -16.52 -14.29 91.65
N ASN A 749 -17.51 -14.95 92.23
CA ASN A 749 -17.53 -15.31 93.64
C ASN A 749 -17.05 -16.75 93.79
N VAL A 750 -16.08 -16.99 94.66
CA VAL A 750 -15.62 -18.34 94.96
C VAL A 750 -16.00 -18.65 96.39
N VAL A 751 -16.77 -19.72 96.58
CA VAL A 751 -17.25 -20.16 97.90
C VAL A 751 -16.59 -21.48 98.23
N VAL A 752 -15.88 -21.55 99.36
CA VAL A 752 -15.15 -22.74 99.79
C VAL A 752 -15.80 -23.29 101.06
N LYS A 753 -16.34 -24.50 100.95
CA LYS A 753 -17.02 -25.23 102.02
C LYS A 753 -16.30 -26.55 102.30
N GLY A 754 -16.48 -27.11 103.49
CA GLY A 754 -16.07 -28.47 103.83
C GLY A 754 -17.19 -29.49 103.60
N ALA A 755 -16.91 -30.77 103.81
CA ALA A 755 -17.81 -31.88 103.47
C ALA A 755 -19.15 -31.89 104.23
N ALA A 756 -19.25 -31.23 105.39
CA ALA A 756 -20.50 -31.06 106.15
C ALA A 756 -21.25 -29.76 105.79
N GLY A 757 -20.78 -29.02 104.79
CA GLY A 757 -21.31 -27.71 104.41
C GLY A 757 -20.80 -26.55 105.29
N GLN A 758 -19.83 -26.80 106.17
CA GLN A 758 -19.21 -25.77 106.98
C GLN A 758 -18.36 -24.83 106.12
N VAL A 759 -18.38 -23.53 106.41
CA VAL A 759 -17.59 -22.53 105.67
C VAL A 759 -16.10 -22.64 106.04
N LEU A 760 -15.21 -22.57 105.05
CA LEU A 760 -13.75 -22.64 105.26
C LEU A 760 -13.12 -21.26 105.03
N SER A 761 -12.80 -20.57 106.11
CA SER A 761 -12.10 -19.28 106.09
C SER A 761 -10.57 -19.46 106.00
N GLY A 762 -9.87 -18.52 105.34
CA GLY A 762 -8.42 -18.58 105.18
C GLY A 762 -7.91 -19.43 104.01
N ALA A 763 -8.77 -19.82 103.06
CA ALA A 763 -8.39 -20.58 101.87
C ALA A 763 -7.78 -19.65 100.83
N THR A 764 -6.57 -19.96 100.37
CA THR A 764 -5.93 -19.23 99.28
C THR A 764 -6.57 -19.64 97.97
N VAL A 765 -7.05 -18.66 97.20
CA VAL A 765 -7.68 -18.85 95.90
C VAL A 765 -6.87 -18.11 94.85
N GLU A 766 -6.46 -18.83 93.82
CA GLU A 766 -5.73 -18.32 92.68
C GLU A 766 -6.61 -18.39 91.43
N LEU A 767 -6.80 -17.26 90.76
CA LEU A 767 -7.57 -17.14 89.54
C LEU A 767 -6.61 -17.05 88.36
N TYR A 768 -6.69 -17.99 87.42
CA TYR A 768 -5.89 -18.05 86.21
C TYR A 768 -6.74 -17.72 84.98
N ARG A 769 -6.17 -17.02 83.99
CA ARG A 769 -6.78 -16.75 82.68
C ARG A 769 -5.74 -17.09 81.60
N GLU A 770 -6.11 -17.90 80.61
CA GLU A 770 -5.20 -18.35 79.54
C GLU A 770 -3.88 -18.95 80.05
N GLY A 771 -3.92 -19.60 81.22
CA GLY A 771 -2.76 -20.26 81.84
C GLY A 771 -1.85 -19.35 82.68
N ALA A 772 -2.08 -18.04 82.70
CA ALA A 772 -1.36 -17.08 83.55
C ALA A 772 -2.14 -16.75 84.82
N LEU A 773 -1.43 -16.58 85.95
CA LEU A 773 -2.03 -16.14 87.21
C LEU A 773 -2.56 -14.71 87.06
N TYR A 774 -3.87 -14.53 87.22
CA TYR A 774 -4.58 -13.26 86.99
C TYR A 774 -4.80 -12.47 88.29
N LYS A 775 -5.39 -13.10 89.33
CA LYS A 775 -5.58 -12.52 90.66
C LYS A 775 -5.46 -13.60 91.74
N THR A 776 -5.08 -13.21 92.96
CA THR A 776 -5.09 -14.08 94.15
C THR A 776 -5.95 -13.46 95.25
N GLY A 777 -6.53 -14.29 96.10
CA GLY A 777 -7.34 -13.85 97.22
C GLY A 777 -7.42 -14.91 98.32
N VAL A 778 -7.94 -14.54 99.47
CA VAL A 778 -8.12 -15.43 100.62
C VAL A 778 -9.58 -15.40 101.05
N THR A 779 -10.17 -16.56 101.34
CA THR A 779 -11.58 -16.61 101.78
C THR A 779 -11.79 -15.95 103.14
N ASP A 780 -12.88 -15.20 103.25
CA ASP A 780 -13.28 -14.48 104.46
C ASP A 780 -13.91 -15.39 105.53
N GLU A 781 -14.41 -14.80 106.63
CA GLU A 781 -15.10 -15.53 107.72
C GLU A 781 -16.37 -16.29 107.26
N LYS A 782 -16.88 -16.01 106.05
CA LYS A 782 -18.01 -16.70 105.43
C LYS A 782 -17.57 -17.74 104.39
N GLY A 783 -16.26 -17.96 104.23
CA GLY A 783 -15.69 -18.89 103.27
C GLY A 783 -15.77 -18.40 101.83
N VAL A 784 -15.94 -17.09 101.60
CA VAL A 784 -16.11 -16.50 100.27
C VAL A 784 -14.93 -15.62 99.91
N VAL A 785 -14.52 -15.64 98.64
CA VAL A 785 -13.64 -14.61 98.05
C VAL A 785 -14.29 -14.07 96.78
N VAL A 786 -14.21 -12.75 96.60
CA VAL A 786 -14.85 -12.02 95.51
C VAL A 786 -13.77 -11.44 94.60
N PHE A 787 -13.75 -11.89 93.35
CA PHE A 787 -12.91 -11.31 92.31
C PHE A 787 -13.74 -10.40 91.42
N ALA A 788 -13.68 -9.10 91.68
CA ALA A 788 -14.30 -8.06 90.86
C ALA A 788 -13.39 -7.63 89.70
N ASP A 789 -13.94 -6.82 88.79
CA ASP A 789 -13.25 -6.20 87.65
C ASP A 789 -12.69 -7.20 86.62
N LEU A 790 -13.45 -8.27 86.34
CA LEU A 790 -13.04 -9.33 85.42
C LEU A 790 -13.71 -9.16 84.05
N PRO A 791 -12.97 -9.12 82.93
CA PRO A 791 -13.60 -9.17 81.60
C PRO A 791 -14.28 -10.52 81.35
N ALA A 792 -15.19 -10.57 80.37
CA ALA A 792 -15.77 -11.83 79.92
C ALA A 792 -14.66 -12.82 79.49
N GLY A 793 -14.86 -14.09 79.80
CA GLY A 793 -13.91 -15.15 79.48
C GLY A 793 -13.99 -16.33 80.43
N THR A 794 -13.22 -17.37 80.09
CA THR A 794 -13.09 -18.56 80.93
C THR A 794 -11.86 -18.42 81.83
N TYR A 795 -12.08 -18.58 83.13
CA TYR A 795 -11.08 -18.54 84.18
C TYR A 795 -10.93 -19.91 84.84
N THR A 796 -9.74 -20.23 85.28
CA THR A 796 -9.45 -21.42 86.09
C THR A 796 -9.22 -20.98 87.52
N VAL A 797 -10.07 -21.45 88.43
CA VAL A 797 -10.00 -21.13 89.86
C VAL A 797 -9.33 -22.31 90.57
N LYS A 798 -8.20 -22.06 91.23
CA LYS A 798 -7.51 -23.02 92.10
C LYS A 798 -7.68 -22.60 93.54
N VAL A 799 -8.09 -23.53 94.39
CA VAL A 799 -8.29 -23.27 95.83
C VAL A 799 -7.34 -24.16 96.61
N ALA A 800 -6.68 -23.58 97.61
CA ALA A 800 -5.81 -24.27 98.55
C ALA A 800 -6.15 -23.86 99.99
N TRP A 801 -6.51 -24.82 100.84
CA TRP A 801 -6.79 -24.61 102.26
C TRP A 801 -6.03 -25.65 103.10
N LYS A 802 -5.03 -25.19 103.87
CA LYS A 802 -4.06 -26.05 104.57
C LYS A 802 -3.44 -27.08 103.59
N ASN A 803 -3.69 -28.37 103.77
CA ASN A 803 -3.15 -29.45 102.92
C ASN A 803 -4.14 -29.94 101.83
N TYR A 804 -5.27 -29.26 101.65
CA TYR A 804 -6.30 -29.64 100.67
C TYR A 804 -6.30 -28.66 99.50
N GLN A 805 -6.41 -29.18 98.27
CA GLN A 805 -6.42 -28.41 97.04
C GLN A 805 -7.51 -28.94 96.10
N ASP A 806 -8.13 -28.05 95.33
CA ASP A 806 -9.10 -28.37 94.27
C ASP A 806 -9.07 -27.30 93.16
N GLU A 807 -9.49 -27.64 91.95
CA GLU A 807 -9.42 -26.78 90.76
C GLU A 807 -10.67 -26.93 89.89
N LYS A 808 -11.26 -25.79 89.48
CA LYS A 808 -12.44 -25.76 88.59
C LYS A 808 -12.36 -24.63 87.57
N SER A 809 -12.97 -24.80 86.41
CA SER A 809 -13.17 -23.74 85.42
C SER A 809 -14.47 -22.98 85.67
N ALA A 810 -14.43 -21.66 85.48
CA ALA A 810 -15.56 -20.75 85.57
C ALA A 810 -15.62 -19.86 84.33
N THR A 811 -16.75 -19.86 83.62
CA THR A 811 -16.94 -18.99 82.45
C THR A 811 -17.82 -17.81 82.84
N LEU A 812 -17.27 -16.61 82.70
CA LEU A 812 -17.99 -15.34 82.86
C LEU A 812 -18.44 -14.87 81.48
N THR A 813 -19.75 -14.93 81.22
CA THR A 813 -20.32 -14.51 79.93
C THR A 813 -20.67 -13.02 79.91
N GLU A 814 -20.81 -12.43 78.71
CA GLU A 814 -21.29 -11.05 78.60
C GLU A 814 -22.69 -10.85 79.19
N ASP A 815 -23.55 -11.86 79.16
CA ASP A 815 -24.89 -11.78 79.73
C ASP A 815 -24.86 -11.77 81.26
N ASP A 816 -23.93 -12.51 81.88
CA ASP A 816 -23.71 -12.43 83.33
C ASP A 816 -23.23 -11.03 83.74
N ILE A 817 -22.36 -10.42 82.93
CA ILE A 817 -21.85 -9.06 83.12
C ILE A 817 -22.97 -8.02 82.98
N LYS A 818 -23.79 -8.10 81.92
CA LYS A 818 -24.95 -7.21 81.69
C LYS A 818 -25.99 -7.32 82.80
N ALA A 819 -26.24 -8.52 83.29
CA ALA A 819 -27.21 -8.78 84.36
C ALA A 819 -26.68 -8.43 85.77
N ARG A 820 -25.44 -7.93 85.90
CA ARG A 820 -24.72 -7.76 87.18
C ARG A 820 -24.75 -9.02 88.04
N ARG A 821 -24.80 -10.18 87.39
CA ARG A 821 -24.92 -11.47 88.05
C ARG A 821 -23.51 -11.98 88.33
N PRO A 822 -23.07 -12.05 89.60
CA PRO A 822 -21.79 -12.67 89.90
C PRO A 822 -21.86 -14.16 89.58
N VAL A 823 -20.83 -14.68 88.92
CA VAL A 823 -20.71 -16.12 88.68
C VAL A 823 -20.14 -16.75 89.93
N THR A 824 -20.93 -17.57 90.60
CA THR A 824 -20.51 -18.26 91.84
C THR A 824 -19.97 -19.64 91.54
N VAL A 825 -18.75 -19.90 91.98
CA VAL A 825 -18.06 -21.19 91.87
C VAL A 825 -17.92 -21.77 93.28
N GLU A 826 -18.58 -22.90 93.53
CA GLU A 826 -18.51 -23.55 94.84
C GLU A 826 -17.48 -24.69 94.83
N PHE A 827 -16.61 -24.70 95.84
CA PHE A 827 -15.66 -25.75 96.15
C PHE A 827 -16.07 -26.45 97.45
N SER A 828 -16.02 -27.79 97.44
CA SER A 828 -16.34 -28.62 98.60
C SER A 828 -15.13 -29.49 98.92
N LEU A 829 -14.39 -29.12 99.96
CA LEU A 829 -13.18 -29.81 100.38
C LEU A 829 -13.52 -30.93 101.39
N PRO A 830 -12.71 -32.01 101.48
CA PRO A 830 -13.00 -33.20 102.29
C PRO A 830 -13.19 -33.04 103.82
N PRO A 831 -12.57 -32.09 104.55
CA PRO A 831 -12.69 -32.07 106.01
C PRO A 831 -14.13 -31.87 106.48
N PHE A 832 -14.53 -32.56 107.56
CA PHE A 832 -15.90 -32.59 108.09
C PHE A 832 -16.09 -31.66 109.30
N THR A 833 -15.09 -31.54 110.18
CA THR A 833 -15.10 -30.60 111.31
C THR A 833 -13.67 -30.27 111.78
N GLU A 834 -13.48 -29.16 112.49
CA GLU A 834 -12.19 -28.75 113.07
C GLU A 834 -12.30 -28.75 114.60
N ILE A 835 -11.48 -29.56 115.25
CA ILE A 835 -11.40 -29.63 116.72
C ILE A 835 -9.96 -29.28 117.11
N ALA A 836 -9.80 -28.20 117.88
CA ALA A 836 -8.51 -27.71 118.38
C ALA A 836 -7.44 -27.46 117.29
N GLY A 837 -7.85 -26.96 116.12
CA GLY A 837 -6.92 -26.55 115.04
C GLY A 837 -6.60 -27.65 114.00
N VAL A 838 -7.03 -28.89 114.25
CA VAL A 838 -6.79 -30.04 113.36
C VAL A 838 -8.05 -30.33 112.54
N PRO A 839 -7.99 -30.30 111.20
CA PRO A 839 -9.12 -30.69 110.36
C PRO A 839 -9.30 -32.22 110.42
N LEU A 840 -10.49 -32.67 110.79
CA LEU A 840 -10.86 -34.09 110.85
C LEU A 840 -11.83 -34.41 109.70
N ASP A 841 -11.58 -35.49 108.97
CA ASP A 841 -12.56 -36.06 108.06
C ASP A 841 -13.67 -36.78 108.84
N PHE A 842 -14.77 -37.12 108.15
CA PHE A 842 -15.92 -37.75 108.79
C PHE A 842 -15.56 -39.09 109.46
N GLY A 843 -14.66 -39.86 108.84
CA GLY A 843 -14.19 -41.13 109.38
C GLY A 843 -13.43 -40.97 110.70
N THR A 844 -12.54 -39.98 110.78
CA THR A 844 -11.73 -39.71 111.98
C THR A 844 -12.56 -39.10 113.10
N PHE A 845 -13.54 -38.24 112.77
CA PHE A 845 -14.46 -37.68 113.76
C PHE A 845 -15.34 -38.75 114.42
N VAL A 846 -15.88 -39.69 113.63
CA VAL A 846 -16.68 -40.82 114.16
C VAL A 846 -15.82 -41.74 115.02
N ALA A 847 -14.59 -42.04 114.62
CA ALA A 847 -13.66 -42.84 115.41
C ALA A 847 -13.36 -42.22 116.79
N LEU A 848 -13.25 -40.89 116.87
CA LEU A 848 -12.99 -40.16 118.11
C LEU A 848 -14.19 -40.22 119.09
N ILE A 849 -15.43 -40.11 118.59
CA ILE A 849 -16.65 -40.24 119.41
C ILE A 849 -16.81 -41.65 119.96
N VAL A 850 -16.57 -42.69 119.14
CA VAL A 850 -16.63 -44.09 119.58
C VAL A 850 -15.59 -44.37 120.68
N GLY A 851 -14.39 -43.80 120.55
CA GLY A 851 -13.35 -43.92 121.58
C GLY A 851 -13.76 -43.32 122.94
N ILE A 852 -14.43 -42.16 122.94
CA ILE A 852 -14.91 -41.51 124.17
C ILE A 852 -16.05 -42.32 124.82
N ILE A 853 -16.97 -42.88 124.02
CA ILE A 853 -18.06 -43.71 124.54
C ILE A 853 -17.52 -44.99 125.21
N LEU A 854 -16.52 -45.63 124.62
CA LEU A 854 -15.85 -46.80 125.21
C LEU A 854 -15.15 -46.45 126.53
N LEU A 855 -14.50 -45.28 126.62
CA LEU A 855 -13.86 -44.81 127.84
C LEU A 855 -14.85 -44.65 129.01
N VAL A 856 -16.04 -44.10 128.73
CA VAL A 856 -17.11 -43.90 129.73
C VAL A 856 -17.67 -45.23 130.24
N ILE A 857 -17.81 -46.24 129.37
CA ILE A 857 -18.26 -47.58 129.76
C ILE A 857 -17.25 -48.25 130.70
N VAL A 858 -15.95 -48.14 130.39
CA VAL A 858 -14.89 -48.70 131.25
C VAL A 858 -14.89 -48.04 132.64
N LEU A 859 -15.03 -46.71 132.69
CA LEU A 859 -15.13 -45.96 133.94
C LEU A 859 -16.35 -46.38 134.78
N ALA A 860 -17.50 -46.62 134.15
CA ALA A 860 -18.70 -47.09 134.83
C ALA A 860 -18.54 -48.49 135.45
N ILE A 861 -17.82 -49.40 134.79
CA ILE A 861 -17.52 -50.74 135.32
C ILE A 861 -16.61 -50.65 136.56
N ILE A 862 -15.57 -49.82 136.50
CA ILE A 862 -14.63 -49.62 137.63
C ILE A 862 -15.36 -49.02 138.85
N ILE A 863 -16.24 -48.05 138.64
CA ILE A 863 -17.04 -47.44 139.71
C ILE A 863 -18.01 -48.46 140.33
N SER A 864 -18.63 -49.33 139.53
CA SER A 864 -19.51 -50.41 139.99
C SER A 864 -18.79 -51.43 140.91
N GLU A 865 -17.57 -51.86 140.54
CA GLU A 865 -16.77 -52.76 141.38
C GLU A 865 -16.25 -52.07 142.64
N TYR A 866 -15.85 -50.80 142.54
CA TYR A 866 -15.41 -50.02 143.70
C TYR A 866 -16.53 -49.82 144.74
N VAL A 867 -17.76 -49.56 144.29
CA VAL A 867 -18.93 -49.45 145.18
C VAL A 867 -19.24 -50.79 145.86
N ARG A 868 -19.17 -51.92 145.14
CA ARG A 868 -19.35 -53.26 145.73
C ARG A 868 -18.23 -53.64 146.70
N TRP A 869 -17.00 -53.24 146.44
CA TRP A 869 -15.87 -53.50 147.34
C TRP A 869 -15.96 -52.67 148.63
N ARG A 870 -16.28 -51.37 148.52
CA ARG A 870 -16.43 -50.48 149.68
C ARG A 870 -17.64 -50.84 150.56
N GLY A 871 -18.73 -51.32 149.95
CA GLY A 871 -19.91 -51.82 150.68
C GLY A 871 -19.64 -53.01 151.60
N ARG A 872 -18.68 -53.90 151.25
CA ARG A 872 -18.31 -55.06 152.10
C ARG A 872 -17.45 -54.69 153.32
N ARG A 873 -16.72 -53.57 153.29
CA ARG A 873 -15.94 -53.09 154.45
C ARG A 873 -16.76 -52.26 155.43
N LEU A 874 -17.90 -51.70 155.01
CA LEU A 874 -18.76 -50.81 155.82
C LEU A 874 -19.97 -51.51 156.44
N GLY A 875 -20.07 -52.85 156.37
CA GLY A 875 -21.09 -53.62 157.10
C GLY A 875 -22.54 -53.49 156.61
N ILE A 876 -22.78 -52.80 155.48
CA ILE A 876 -24.12 -52.66 154.88
C ILE A 876 -24.51 -53.92 154.07
N TYR A 877 -23.53 -54.66 153.56
CA TYR A 877 -23.74 -55.95 152.92
C TYR A 877 -23.06 -57.06 153.74
N PRO A 878 -23.77 -58.16 154.07
CA PRO A 878 -23.26 -59.18 154.96
C PRO A 878 -22.00 -59.86 154.39
N PRO A 879 -20.96 -60.14 155.20
CA PRO A 879 -19.96 -61.13 154.83
C PRO A 879 -20.68 -62.46 154.57
N PRO A 880 -20.29 -63.27 153.56
CA PRO A 880 -20.77 -64.63 153.48
C PRO A 880 -20.37 -65.39 154.77
N PRO A 881 -21.34 -65.78 155.62
CA PRO A 881 -21.12 -66.62 156.79
C PRO A 881 -21.09 -68.09 156.35
N PRO A 882 -20.69 -69.00 157.24
CA PRO A 882 -19.59 -69.93 157.00
C PRO A 882 -19.93 -71.13 156.11
N LYS A 883 -18.94 -71.53 155.30
CA LYS A 883 -18.90 -72.82 154.62
C LYS A 883 -18.85 -73.97 155.63
N LYS A 884 -19.59 -75.03 155.33
CA LYS A 884 -19.14 -76.39 155.58
C LYS A 884 -17.88 -76.68 154.78
#